data_AF-A0A150WH87-F1
#
_entry.id   AF-A0A150WH87-F1
#
_cell.length_a   1.000
_cell.length_b   1.000
_cell.length_c   1.000
_cell.angle_alpha   90.00
_cell.angle_beta   90.00
_cell.angle_gamma   90.00
#
_symmetry.space_group_name_H-M   'P 1'
#
loop_
_entity.id
_entity.type
_entity.pdbx_description
1 polymer ?
#
loop_
_entity_poly.entity_id
_entity_poly.type
_entity_poly.pdbx_seq_one_letter_code
_entity_poly.pdbx_strand_id
1 'polypeptide(L)'
;MNLSANFKGLLLICLILTACSKENSQSVAQIESLSAPLVAEGDKVEIDDEVLAAQGFDAIEIEGRSAQSKAGAKAIRNKVLRHGTRLVGLVDTECVERSAGRLSHEIQNASGEKKKLRYQAYAFKLSKDTELAELSQDAESDDCIVQISNDADVTIAAVPNDPMYSRQWHMTAIEASTGNDTFFGANGINTSVIVAIVDSGVDYSHPDLAQNMWRSSNGSYGADFISKDDDPMDDHGHGSHVAGIIGAVTNNNVGVAGVMSAQVKLMAVKVLSSSGSGATSGVVNGINYAVENGANVINLSLGSSGQSSIMKTAISNAIKKGVIVVAAAGNNGAQLSATTFQSPASYAREFAGFISVGALSSATALASFSNYSTDYVELAAPGQNILSISTNNRYVNMSGTSMASPVAAGAAAMTFALLKSRGVTPTPEIVERMMLNGAQKVSALSSRIKDGNSLNLKVLAQAINSSASNPTTPTPAPSPSPSPSPTPTPTPTPTPTPGTECGSLTGAGCEVMKGINAQRRAQGLNSLKVLSNCQALAQSHAEDMAKNNFFSHTSPTQGSFSQRATTFGVTGGSAGENIAYGYTTTSVVTAWMNSSGHRANILNSKFNSTGIGYALDGKGRPYYVQCFSSRAGS
;
A
#
# COMPACT_ATOMS: atom_id res chain seq x y z
N MET A 1 50.10 0.74 44.78
CA MET A 1 49.83 1.40 43.48
C MET A 1 49.07 0.41 42.62
N ASN A 2 47.94 0.88 42.12
CA ASN A 2 46.81 0.18 41.50
C ASN A 2 47.13 -0.90 40.45
N LEU A 3 46.80 -2.16 40.74
CA LEU A 3 46.35 -3.14 39.74
C LEU A 3 44.81 -3.07 39.71
N SER A 4 44.21 -2.20 38.87
CA SER A 4 42.74 -2.22 38.70
C SER A 4 42.22 -1.78 37.32
N ALA A 5 43.04 -1.80 36.26
CA ALA A 5 42.62 -1.23 34.97
C ALA A 5 42.31 -2.24 33.84
N ASN A 6 42.79 -3.50 33.90
CA ASN A 6 42.64 -4.43 32.77
C ASN A 6 41.72 -5.64 33.04
N PHE A 7 40.98 -5.67 34.15
CA PHE A 7 40.20 -6.85 34.55
C PHE A 7 38.75 -6.87 34.04
N LYS A 8 38.26 -5.82 33.40
CA LYS A 8 36.86 -5.74 32.92
C LYS A 8 36.65 -6.38 31.55
N GLY A 9 37.62 -6.29 30.63
CA GLY A 9 37.51 -6.87 29.28
C GLY A 9 37.53 -8.41 29.27
N LEU A 10 38.28 -9.06 30.16
CA LEU A 10 38.29 -10.53 30.25
C LEU A 10 36.95 -11.14 30.71
N LEU A 11 36.06 -10.33 31.30
CA LEU A 11 34.85 -10.82 31.97
C LEU A 11 33.73 -11.20 30.98
N LEU A 12 33.65 -10.54 29.82
CA LEU A 12 32.61 -10.81 28.82
C LEU A 12 32.97 -12.05 27.99
N ILE A 13 34.26 -12.23 27.66
CA ILE A 13 34.83 -13.49 27.13
C ILE A 13 34.59 -14.65 28.12
N CYS A 14 34.75 -14.45 29.43
CA CYS A 14 34.45 -15.49 30.43
C CYS A 14 32.98 -15.94 30.43
N LEU A 15 32.04 -15.02 30.20
CA LEU A 15 30.59 -15.27 30.23
C LEU A 15 30.09 -16.03 28.99
N ILE A 16 30.75 -15.87 27.85
CA ILE A 16 30.42 -16.55 26.59
C ILE A 16 30.85 -18.03 26.62
N LEU A 17 31.85 -18.40 27.44
CA LEU A 17 32.66 -19.59 27.19
C LEU A 17 32.73 -20.66 28.29
N THR A 18 32.05 -20.50 29.42
CA THR A 18 31.98 -21.54 30.49
C THR A 18 33.34 -22.08 30.98
N ALA A 19 34.46 -21.37 30.77
CA ALA A 19 35.81 -21.93 30.90
C ALA A 19 36.78 -21.12 31.78
N CYS A 20 36.30 -20.34 32.75
CA CYS A 20 37.18 -19.74 33.77
C CYS A 20 36.83 -20.20 35.19
N SER A 21 37.87 -20.41 36.00
CA SER A 21 37.82 -21.00 37.34
C SER A 21 37.02 -20.14 38.33
N LYS A 22 36.47 -20.81 39.34
CA LYS A 22 35.49 -20.38 40.35
C LYS A 22 35.86 -19.21 41.29
N GLU A 23 36.79 -18.33 40.96
CA GLU A 23 37.22 -17.25 41.88
C GLU A 23 37.05 -15.86 41.25
N ASN A 24 35.83 -15.31 41.32
CA ASN A 24 35.51 -13.88 41.57
C ASN A 24 34.11 -13.53 41.05
N SER A 25 33.08 -13.92 41.80
CA SER A 25 31.68 -13.66 41.50
C SER A 25 31.10 -12.62 42.46
N GLN A 26 31.15 -11.32 42.12
CA GLN A 26 30.27 -10.32 42.76
C GLN A 26 29.65 -9.28 41.81
N SER A 27 29.91 -9.31 40.50
CA SER A 27 29.21 -8.48 39.51
C SER A 27 28.56 -9.28 38.36
N VAL A 28 28.48 -10.60 38.49
CA VAL A 28 28.33 -11.58 37.39
C VAL A 28 26.91 -12.18 37.32
N ALA A 29 25.86 -11.36 37.25
CA ALA A 29 24.46 -11.83 37.30
C ALA A 29 23.62 -11.42 36.06
N GLN A 30 24.23 -11.35 34.86
CA GLN A 30 23.60 -10.76 33.66
C GLN A 30 23.44 -11.70 32.44
N ILE A 31 24.11 -12.86 32.35
CA ILE A 31 24.16 -13.66 31.11
C ILE A 31 24.13 -15.18 31.41
N GLU A 32 23.33 -15.94 30.64
CA GLU A 32 23.30 -17.41 30.65
C GLU A 32 23.79 -17.97 29.30
N SER A 33 24.74 -18.92 29.35
CA SER A 33 25.30 -19.61 28.18
C SER A 33 24.37 -20.71 27.66
N LEU A 34 24.19 -20.82 26.34
CA LEU A 34 23.54 -21.97 25.71
C LEU A 34 24.60 -23.01 25.35
N SER A 35 24.50 -24.23 25.89
CA SER A 35 25.42 -25.33 25.56
C SER A 35 24.96 -26.08 24.30
N ALA A 36 25.92 -26.29 23.40
CA ALA A 36 25.98 -27.18 22.22
C ALA A 36 25.67 -26.58 20.83
N PRO A 37 26.56 -26.77 19.83
CA PRO A 37 26.31 -26.46 18.43
C PRO A 37 25.43 -27.54 17.76
N LEU A 38 24.37 -27.12 17.09
CA LEU A 38 23.59 -27.95 16.17
C LEU A 38 24.30 -27.96 14.81
N VAL A 39 25.02 -29.03 14.49
CA VAL A 39 25.46 -29.32 13.12
C VAL A 39 24.87 -30.66 12.73
N ALA A 40 23.91 -30.65 11.80
CA ALA A 40 23.49 -31.85 11.08
C ALA A 40 24.43 -32.05 9.89
N GLU A 41 24.94 -33.27 9.73
CA GLU A 41 25.77 -33.68 8.60
C GLU A 41 25.02 -33.61 7.26
N GLY A 42 25.73 -33.17 6.22
CA GLY A 42 25.41 -33.50 4.82
C GLY A 42 24.69 -32.40 4.03
N ASP A 43 25.43 -31.43 3.50
CA ASP A 43 25.63 -31.28 2.05
C ASP A 43 26.45 -30.01 1.72
N LYS A 44 27.21 -30.09 0.64
CA LYS A 44 28.20 -29.09 0.22
C LYS A 44 27.54 -27.77 -0.19
N VAL A 45 27.97 -26.67 0.43
CA VAL A 45 27.75 -25.31 -0.07
C VAL A 45 29.12 -24.66 -0.25
N GLU A 46 29.51 -24.43 -1.50
CA GLU A 46 30.60 -23.49 -1.81
C GLU A 46 30.08 -22.08 -1.55
N ILE A 47 30.68 -21.39 -0.59
CA ILE A 47 30.40 -19.97 -0.31
C ILE A 47 31.53 -19.16 -0.95
N ASP A 48 31.15 -18.34 -1.92
CA ASP A 48 32.01 -17.38 -2.59
C ASP A 48 32.23 -16.16 -1.68
N ASP A 49 33.47 -15.67 -1.58
CA ASP A 49 33.90 -14.64 -0.61
C ASP A 49 33.23 -13.26 -0.85
N GLU A 50 32.53 -13.07 -1.97
CA GLU A 50 31.78 -11.84 -2.28
C GLU A 50 30.37 -11.79 -1.67
N VAL A 51 29.78 -12.91 -1.20
CA VAL A 51 28.39 -12.95 -0.70
C VAL A 51 28.26 -12.38 0.73
N LEU A 52 29.35 -12.32 1.50
CA LEU A 52 29.33 -11.86 2.89
C LEU A 52 29.18 -10.34 3.05
N ALA A 53 29.34 -9.54 1.98
CA ALA A 53 29.31 -8.08 2.07
C ALA A 53 27.93 -7.45 1.80
N ALA A 54 26.91 -8.21 1.40
CA ALA A 54 25.68 -7.65 0.80
C ALA A 54 24.39 -7.78 1.63
N GLN A 55 24.43 -8.40 2.82
CA GLN A 55 23.22 -8.57 3.64
C GLN A 55 23.28 -7.68 4.88
N GLY A 56 22.72 -6.47 4.74
CA GLY A 56 22.47 -5.55 5.85
C GLY A 56 21.47 -6.15 6.83
N PHE A 57 21.99 -6.93 7.78
CA PHE A 57 21.33 -7.15 9.06
C PHE A 57 21.45 -5.83 9.85
N ASP A 58 20.39 -5.44 10.57
CA ASP A 58 20.43 -4.29 11.48
C ASP A 58 21.52 -4.53 12.53
N ALA A 59 22.73 -4.06 12.20
CA ALA A 59 23.86 -4.00 13.10
C ALA A 59 23.53 -2.96 14.16
N ILE A 60 23.76 -3.29 15.43
CA ILE A 60 24.09 -2.24 16.39
C ILE A 60 25.50 -1.79 15.98
N GLU A 61 25.57 -0.75 15.13
CA GLU A 61 26.84 -0.12 14.78
C GLU A 61 27.47 0.44 16.05
N ILE A 62 28.55 -0.20 16.49
CA ILE A 62 29.48 0.36 17.44
C ILE A 62 30.34 1.36 16.65
N GLU A 63 29.88 2.61 16.54
CA GLU A 63 30.65 3.69 15.90
C GLU A 63 31.95 3.93 16.67
N GLY A 64 33.08 3.49 16.10
CA GLY A 64 34.32 3.49 16.87
C GLY A 64 35.64 3.75 16.15
N ARG A 65 35.76 3.94 14.82
CA ARG A 65 37.04 4.40 14.19
C ARG A 65 36.87 5.20 12.88
N SER A 66 36.01 6.21 12.85
CA SER A 66 36.25 7.37 11.96
C SER A 66 35.52 8.59 12.48
N ALA A 67 36.22 9.72 12.56
CA ALA A 67 35.67 10.97 13.06
C ALA A 67 34.65 11.55 12.08
N GLN A 68 33.34 11.44 12.35
CA GLN A 68 32.34 12.47 12.03
C GLN A 68 30.93 12.20 12.59
N SER A 69 30.36 13.25 13.19
CA SER A 69 28.95 13.49 13.53
C SER A 69 28.44 13.07 14.94
N LYS A 70 28.59 13.99 15.90
CA LYS A 70 28.00 13.99 17.25
C LYS A 70 26.46 14.16 17.28
N ALA A 71 25.73 13.65 16.30
CA ALA A 71 24.27 13.83 16.19
C ALA A 71 23.45 12.56 16.48
N GLY A 72 24.04 11.35 16.39
CA GLY A 72 23.35 10.07 16.66
C GLY A 72 23.31 9.63 18.13
N ALA A 73 24.23 10.12 18.96
CA ALA A 73 24.45 9.63 20.34
C ALA A 73 23.36 10.04 21.39
N LYS A 74 22.23 10.62 20.96
CA LYS A 74 21.16 11.06 21.88
C LYS A 74 19.91 10.18 21.85
N ALA A 75 19.74 9.29 20.86
CA ALA A 75 18.51 8.50 20.70
C ALA A 75 18.56 7.08 21.33
N ILE A 76 19.73 6.60 21.77
CA ILE A 76 19.91 5.21 22.23
C ILE A 76 19.70 5.06 23.76
N ARG A 77 19.54 6.18 24.49
CA ARG A 77 19.75 6.19 25.95
C ARG A 77 18.70 5.50 26.82
N ASN A 78 17.61 4.95 26.29
CA ASN A 78 16.51 4.36 27.09
C ASN A 78 15.98 3.00 26.58
N LYS A 79 16.70 2.29 25.70
CA LYS A 79 16.21 0.98 25.18
C LYS A 79 16.65 -0.15 26.12
N VAL A 80 15.70 -0.76 26.83
CA VAL A 80 15.94 -1.92 27.71
C VAL A 80 15.69 -3.21 26.91
N LEU A 81 16.69 -4.08 26.82
CA LEU A 81 16.55 -5.46 26.35
C LEU A 81 16.04 -6.32 27.51
N ARG A 82 15.05 -7.17 27.24
CA ARG A 82 14.42 -7.96 28.30
C ARG A 82 15.20 -9.24 28.63
N HIS A 83 15.05 -9.73 29.85
CA HIS A 83 15.47 -11.06 30.26
C HIS A 83 15.03 -12.13 29.23
N GLY A 84 15.93 -13.04 28.89
CA GLY A 84 15.70 -14.12 27.93
C GLY A 84 15.93 -13.74 26.47
N THR A 85 16.22 -12.47 26.16
CA THR A 85 16.59 -12.03 24.80
C THR A 85 17.83 -12.79 24.35
N ARG A 86 17.76 -13.42 23.18
CA ARG A 86 18.89 -14.11 22.53
C ARG A 86 19.70 -13.10 21.73
N LEU A 87 21.01 -13.12 21.92
CA LEU A 87 21.97 -12.25 21.26
C LEU A 87 23.10 -13.10 20.68
N VAL A 88 23.75 -12.59 19.64
CA VAL A 88 24.92 -13.18 19.00
C VAL A 88 26.06 -12.18 19.02
N GLY A 89 27.23 -12.60 19.52
CA GLY A 89 28.46 -11.82 19.51
C GLY A 89 29.44 -12.38 18.48
N LEU A 90 29.91 -11.57 17.55
CA LEU A 90 31.00 -11.88 16.63
C LEU A 90 32.32 -11.50 17.29
N VAL A 91 33.24 -12.46 17.44
CA VAL A 91 34.55 -12.24 18.06
C VAL A 91 35.69 -12.53 17.09
N ASP A 92 36.79 -11.77 17.22
CA ASP A 92 38.06 -12.01 16.54
C ASP A 92 38.84 -13.11 17.28
N THR A 93 39.01 -14.27 16.64
CA THR A 93 39.60 -15.44 17.29
C THR A 93 41.10 -15.28 17.54
N GLU A 94 41.81 -14.45 16.77
CA GLU A 94 43.22 -14.14 17.01
C GLU A 94 43.39 -13.22 18.22
N CYS A 95 42.45 -12.29 18.43
CA CYS A 95 42.41 -11.50 19.66
C CYS A 95 42.18 -12.39 20.88
N VAL A 96 41.17 -13.26 20.80
CA VAL A 96 40.81 -14.16 21.89
C VAL A 96 41.94 -15.15 22.22
N GLU A 97 42.62 -15.72 21.22
CA GLU A 97 43.74 -16.63 21.45
C GLU A 97 44.94 -15.96 22.12
N ARG A 98 45.17 -14.66 21.85
CA ARG A 98 46.21 -13.86 22.52
C ARG A 98 45.84 -13.56 23.98
N SER A 99 44.56 -13.42 24.29
CA SER A 99 44.08 -12.93 25.59
C SER A 99 43.64 -14.03 26.56
N ALA A 100 43.16 -15.18 26.09
CA ALA A 100 42.51 -16.19 26.93
C ALA A 100 42.86 -17.67 26.60
N GLY A 101 43.64 -17.96 25.56
CA GLY A 101 43.95 -19.33 25.12
C GLY A 101 42.83 -20.01 24.31
N ARG A 102 43.16 -21.13 23.64
CA ARG A 102 42.46 -21.73 22.47
C ARG A 102 40.93 -21.70 22.51
N LEU A 103 40.35 -20.96 21.56
CA LEU A 103 38.89 -20.82 21.36
C LEU A 103 38.46 -20.88 19.90
N SER A 104 39.38 -21.06 18.94
CA SER A 104 39.02 -21.21 17.55
C SER A 104 38.42 -22.59 17.28
N HIS A 105 37.22 -22.61 16.71
CA HIS A 105 36.71 -23.79 16.03
C HIS A 105 37.51 -23.97 14.72
N GLU A 106 38.11 -25.14 14.54
CA GLU A 106 38.82 -25.50 13.31
C GLU A 106 37.83 -26.13 12.33
N ILE A 107 37.65 -25.50 11.16
CA ILE A 107 36.83 -26.05 10.08
C ILE A 107 37.75 -26.75 9.08
N GLN A 108 37.37 -27.95 8.67
CA GLN A 108 38.08 -28.69 7.64
C GLN A 108 37.60 -28.23 6.26
N ASN A 109 38.50 -27.76 5.40
CA ASN A 109 38.15 -27.39 4.03
C ASN A 109 37.97 -28.63 3.14
N ALA A 110 37.55 -28.43 1.89
CA ALA A 110 37.28 -29.52 0.94
C ALA A 110 38.51 -30.40 0.62
N SER A 111 39.73 -29.93 0.90
CA SER A 111 40.98 -30.70 0.74
C SER A 111 41.42 -31.42 2.02
N GLY A 112 40.66 -31.33 3.11
CA GLY A 112 40.98 -31.99 4.38
C GLY A 112 41.88 -31.18 5.31
N GLU A 113 42.27 -29.97 4.92
CA GLU A 113 43.10 -29.06 5.73
C GLU A 113 42.25 -28.33 6.77
N LYS A 114 42.72 -28.30 8.01
CA LYS A 114 42.05 -27.60 9.10
C LYS A 114 42.41 -26.12 9.05
N LYS A 115 41.42 -25.27 8.84
CA LYS A 115 41.56 -23.82 8.85
C LYS A 115 40.79 -23.23 10.04
N LYS A 116 41.45 -22.33 10.76
CA LYS A 116 40.80 -21.55 11.81
C LYS A 116 39.98 -20.44 11.19
N LEU A 117 38.77 -20.22 11.71
CA LEU A 117 38.00 -19.03 11.37
C LEU A 117 38.65 -17.82 12.02
N ARG A 118 38.83 -16.73 11.26
CA ARG A 118 39.30 -15.43 11.77
C ARG A 118 38.26 -14.78 12.70
N TYR A 119 36.98 -14.97 12.39
CA TYR A 119 35.86 -14.47 13.18
C TYR A 119 34.91 -15.62 13.52
N GLN A 120 34.43 -15.67 14.76
CA GLN A 120 33.50 -16.69 15.20
C GLN A 120 32.33 -16.06 15.96
N ALA A 121 31.12 -16.56 15.73
CA ALA A 121 29.92 -16.07 16.39
C ALA A 121 29.55 -16.96 17.58
N TYR A 122 29.09 -16.34 18.67
CA TYR A 122 28.64 -17.03 19.88
C TYR A 122 27.27 -16.51 20.32
N ALA A 123 26.32 -17.42 20.51
CA ALA A 123 24.98 -17.11 20.98
C ALA A 123 24.90 -17.13 22.51
N PHE A 124 24.16 -16.18 23.10
CA PHE A 124 23.93 -16.09 24.53
C PHE A 124 22.55 -15.49 24.85
N LYS A 125 22.07 -15.68 26.08
CA LYS A 125 20.82 -15.09 26.57
C LYS A 125 21.06 -14.11 27.70
N LEU A 126 20.30 -13.02 27.73
CA LEU A 126 20.30 -12.10 28.87
C LEU A 126 19.63 -12.75 30.08
N SER A 127 20.35 -12.82 31.20
CA SER A 127 19.82 -13.39 32.46
C SER A 127 18.97 -12.40 33.26
N LYS A 128 18.84 -11.15 32.81
CA LYS A 128 17.91 -10.15 33.32
C LYS A 128 17.66 -9.05 32.29
N ASP A 129 16.81 -8.09 32.63
CA ASP A 129 16.64 -6.87 31.82
C ASP A 129 17.94 -6.04 31.87
N THR A 130 18.41 -5.61 30.70
CA THR A 130 19.69 -4.89 30.52
C THR A 130 19.48 -3.67 29.62
N GLU A 131 20.04 -2.53 29.99
CA GLU A 131 20.01 -1.35 29.12
C GLU A 131 20.95 -1.55 27.93
N LEU A 132 20.48 -1.24 26.72
CA LEU A 132 21.25 -1.39 25.49
C LEU A 132 22.56 -0.58 25.55
N ALA A 133 22.54 0.59 26.22
CA ALA A 133 23.71 1.41 26.41
C ALA A 133 24.78 0.74 27.29
N GLU A 134 24.39 -0.04 28.31
CA GLU A 134 25.32 -0.81 29.14
C GLU A 134 25.95 -1.94 28.32
N LEU A 135 25.14 -2.66 27.53
CA LEU A 135 25.63 -3.75 26.67
C LEU A 135 26.58 -3.24 25.58
N SER A 136 26.27 -2.10 24.94
CA SER A 136 27.14 -1.46 23.96
C SER A 136 28.46 -1.00 24.58
N GLN A 137 28.42 -0.42 25.78
CA GLN A 137 29.62 0.02 26.49
C GLN A 137 30.51 -1.17 26.90
N ASP A 138 29.92 -2.28 27.34
CA ASP A 138 30.67 -3.49 27.69
C ASP A 138 31.32 -4.11 26.43
N ALA A 139 30.60 -4.15 25.30
CA ALA A 139 31.13 -4.61 24.02
C ALA A 139 32.26 -3.72 23.48
N GLU A 140 32.11 -2.40 23.59
CA GLU A 140 33.15 -1.41 23.22
C GLU A 140 34.42 -1.53 24.07
N SER A 141 34.29 -2.03 25.30
CA SER A 141 35.42 -2.17 26.23
C SER A 141 36.26 -3.44 26.01
N ASP A 142 35.82 -4.33 25.11
CA ASP A 142 36.48 -5.58 24.79
C ASP A 142 37.00 -5.57 23.34
N ASP A 143 38.32 -5.44 23.20
CA ASP A 143 39.01 -5.40 21.91
C ASP A 143 38.80 -6.67 21.05
N CYS A 144 38.30 -7.76 21.62
CA CYS A 144 38.05 -9.01 20.91
C CYS A 144 36.63 -9.15 20.37
N ILE A 145 35.69 -8.30 20.81
CA ILE A 145 34.31 -8.28 20.30
C ILE A 145 34.26 -7.35 19.09
N VAL A 146 33.89 -7.91 17.96
CA VAL A 146 33.72 -7.16 16.70
C VAL A 146 32.34 -6.54 16.65
N GLN A 147 31.31 -7.30 17.03
CA GLN A 147 29.91 -6.87 16.94
C GLN A 147 28.99 -7.70 17.83
N ILE A 148 27.90 -7.11 18.30
CA ILE A 148 26.77 -7.83 18.92
C ILE A 148 25.47 -7.51 18.17
N SER A 149 24.64 -8.50 17.94
CA SER A 149 23.30 -8.36 17.36
C SER A 149 22.29 -9.32 18.01
N ASN A 150 21.02 -9.24 17.61
CA ASN A 150 20.01 -10.22 18.01
C ASN A 150 20.31 -11.58 17.36
N ASP A 151 20.19 -12.65 18.14
CA ASP A 151 20.31 -14.03 17.65
C ASP A 151 18.91 -14.54 17.27
N ALA A 152 18.60 -14.46 15.97
CA ALA A 152 17.35 -14.94 15.40
C ALA A 152 17.51 -16.38 14.92
N ASP A 153 16.44 -17.18 15.03
CA ASP A 153 16.41 -18.51 14.41
C ASP A 153 16.53 -18.37 12.89
N VAL A 154 17.51 -19.08 12.32
CA VAL A 154 17.67 -19.20 10.87
C VAL A 154 17.12 -20.55 10.47
N THR A 155 15.94 -20.56 9.84
CA THR A 155 15.34 -21.78 9.27
C THR A 155 15.77 -21.93 7.82
N ILE A 156 15.91 -23.17 7.33
CA ILE A 156 15.88 -23.43 5.89
C ILE A 156 14.57 -22.83 5.38
N ALA A 157 14.62 -21.81 4.53
CA ALA A 157 13.43 -21.26 3.92
C ALA A 157 12.69 -22.41 3.24
N ALA A 158 11.51 -22.78 3.73
CA ALA A 158 10.74 -23.89 3.18
C ALA A 158 10.36 -23.52 1.74
N VAL A 159 11.16 -23.98 0.78
CA VAL A 159 10.85 -23.82 -0.64
C VAL A 159 9.59 -24.65 -0.90
N PRO A 160 8.55 -24.06 -1.52
CA PRO A 160 7.36 -24.82 -1.87
C PRO A 160 7.70 -26.09 -2.66
N ASN A 161 7.02 -27.20 -2.36
CA ASN A 161 7.25 -28.49 -3.01
C ASN A 161 6.68 -28.59 -4.44
N ASP A 162 6.11 -27.50 -4.94
CA ASP A 162 5.46 -27.39 -6.25
C ASP A 162 6.51 -27.52 -7.38
N PRO A 163 6.38 -28.50 -8.30
CA PRO A 163 7.43 -28.85 -9.28
C PRO A 163 7.91 -27.73 -10.20
N MET A 164 7.10 -26.69 -10.41
CA MET A 164 7.45 -25.54 -11.26
C MET A 164 7.81 -24.27 -10.48
N TYR A 165 7.84 -24.30 -9.13
CA TYR A 165 8.13 -23.12 -8.31
C TYR A 165 9.46 -22.46 -8.67
N SER A 166 10.51 -23.26 -8.89
CA SER A 166 11.84 -22.75 -9.27
C SER A 166 11.86 -21.99 -10.61
N ARG A 167 10.83 -22.14 -11.44
CA ARG A 167 10.65 -21.43 -12.72
C ARG A 167 9.85 -20.14 -12.56
N GLN A 168 9.24 -19.90 -11.40
CA GLN A 168 8.49 -18.69 -11.09
C GLN A 168 9.43 -17.58 -10.62
N TRP A 169 10.19 -16.99 -11.55
CA TRP A 169 11.14 -15.91 -11.23
C TRP A 169 10.51 -14.75 -10.46
N HIS A 170 9.21 -14.50 -10.66
CA HIS A 170 8.47 -13.46 -9.95
C HIS A 170 8.42 -13.68 -8.44
N MET A 171 8.41 -14.94 -7.97
CA MET A 171 8.43 -15.25 -6.54
C MET A 171 9.79 -14.87 -5.93
N THR A 172 10.89 -15.16 -6.64
CA THR A 172 12.23 -14.70 -6.24
C THR A 172 12.33 -13.17 -6.27
N ALA A 173 11.84 -12.53 -7.34
CA ALA A 173 11.97 -11.08 -7.51
C ALA A 173 11.23 -10.26 -6.45
N ILE A 174 10.13 -10.79 -5.90
CA ILE A 174 9.42 -10.16 -4.77
C ILE A 174 9.90 -10.65 -3.41
N GLU A 175 10.99 -11.42 -3.31
CA GLU A 175 11.49 -11.98 -2.05
C GLU A 175 10.41 -12.81 -1.31
N ALA A 176 9.64 -13.63 -2.04
CA ALA A 176 8.49 -14.33 -1.49
C ALA A 176 8.83 -15.31 -0.37
N SER A 177 9.94 -16.05 -0.48
CA SER A 177 10.39 -16.97 0.57
C SER A 177 10.63 -16.24 1.89
N THR A 178 11.43 -15.17 1.86
CA THR A 178 11.78 -14.38 3.04
C THR A 178 10.56 -13.64 3.60
N GLY A 179 9.68 -13.13 2.74
CA GLY A 179 8.44 -12.50 3.17
C GLY A 179 7.49 -13.48 3.87
N ASN A 180 7.39 -14.71 3.34
CA ASN A 180 6.49 -15.75 3.85
C ASN A 180 6.81 -16.16 5.28
N ASP A 181 8.07 -16.13 5.70
CA ASP A 181 8.45 -16.39 7.10
C ASP A 181 7.74 -15.42 8.07
N THR A 182 7.51 -14.17 7.67
CA THR A 182 6.74 -13.21 8.46
C THR A 182 5.24 -13.36 8.27
N PHE A 183 4.78 -13.51 7.03
CA PHE A 183 3.35 -13.57 6.73
C PHE A 183 2.69 -14.87 7.21
N PHE A 184 3.42 -15.98 7.25
CA PHE A 184 2.89 -17.30 7.61
C PHE A 184 3.65 -18.00 8.74
N GLY A 185 4.59 -17.31 9.41
CA GLY A 185 5.23 -17.80 10.62
C GLY A 185 4.30 -17.84 11.84
N ALA A 186 4.86 -18.10 13.03
CA ALA A 186 4.11 -18.36 14.27
C ALA A 186 3.08 -17.27 14.66
N ASN A 187 3.33 -16.00 14.29
CA ASN A 187 2.44 -14.85 14.53
C ASN A 187 1.91 -14.24 13.20
N GLY A 188 1.83 -15.07 12.16
CA GLY A 188 1.41 -14.70 10.81
C GLY A 188 -0.11 -14.71 10.63
N ILE A 189 -0.52 -14.91 9.38
CA ILE A 189 -1.90 -14.94 8.92
C ILE A 189 -2.61 -16.17 9.47
N ASN A 190 -3.74 -15.95 10.16
CA ASN A 190 -4.62 -17.01 10.67
C ASN A 190 -6.08 -16.84 10.23
N THR A 191 -6.36 -15.90 9.33
CA THR A 191 -7.70 -15.57 8.85
C THR A 191 -7.76 -15.65 7.34
N SER A 192 -8.86 -16.17 6.81
CA SER A 192 -9.04 -16.26 5.36
C SER A 192 -9.47 -14.92 4.75
N VAL A 193 -9.02 -14.67 3.52
CA VAL A 193 -9.33 -13.47 2.73
C VAL A 193 -9.94 -13.87 1.39
N ILE A 194 -10.98 -13.14 0.98
CA ILE A 194 -11.64 -13.35 -0.32
C ILE A 194 -11.04 -12.37 -1.33
N VAL A 195 -10.50 -12.90 -2.43
CA VAL A 195 -9.99 -12.13 -3.56
C VAL A 195 -10.85 -12.41 -4.78
N ALA A 196 -11.53 -11.39 -5.30
CA ALA A 196 -12.33 -11.50 -6.51
C ALA A 196 -11.48 -11.24 -7.76
N ILE A 197 -11.61 -12.15 -8.72
CA ILE A 197 -10.92 -12.13 -10.01
C ILE A 197 -11.95 -11.72 -11.06
N VAL A 198 -12.00 -10.42 -11.35
CA VAL A 198 -12.92 -9.86 -12.34
C VAL A 198 -12.23 -9.91 -13.71
N ASP A 199 -12.44 -11.01 -14.43
CA ASP A 199 -11.66 -11.40 -15.61
C ASP A 199 -12.47 -12.29 -16.59
N SER A 200 -11.85 -13.25 -17.27
CA SER A 200 -12.43 -14.19 -18.24
C SER A 200 -13.04 -15.44 -17.61
N GLY A 201 -13.14 -15.49 -16.28
CA GLY A 201 -13.53 -16.67 -15.51
C GLY A 201 -12.33 -17.33 -14.84
N VAL A 202 -12.57 -18.46 -14.17
CA VAL A 202 -11.51 -19.28 -13.59
C VAL A 202 -11.83 -20.75 -13.86
N ASP A 203 -10.83 -21.52 -14.29
CA ASP A 203 -10.91 -22.99 -14.29
C ASP A 203 -10.90 -23.48 -12.83
N TYR A 204 -12.05 -23.38 -12.18
CA TYR A 204 -12.26 -23.74 -10.78
C TYR A 204 -12.13 -25.26 -10.54
N SER A 205 -11.99 -26.05 -11.60
CA SER A 205 -11.75 -27.49 -11.55
C SER A 205 -10.27 -27.86 -11.56
N HIS A 206 -9.40 -26.91 -11.89
CA HIS A 206 -7.96 -27.14 -11.96
C HIS A 206 -7.42 -27.62 -10.61
N PRO A 207 -6.64 -28.71 -10.56
CA PRO A 207 -6.19 -29.32 -9.30
C PRO A 207 -5.38 -28.36 -8.42
N ASP A 208 -4.71 -27.42 -9.07
CA ASP A 208 -3.85 -26.42 -8.45
C ASP A 208 -4.59 -25.12 -8.06
N LEU A 209 -5.91 -25.07 -8.21
CA LEU A 209 -6.79 -23.96 -7.78
C LEU A 209 -7.95 -24.42 -6.90
N ALA A 210 -8.49 -25.60 -7.16
CA ALA A 210 -9.79 -26.04 -6.65
C ALA A 210 -9.97 -25.88 -5.13
N GLN A 211 -8.91 -26.11 -4.33
CA GLN A 211 -8.97 -25.98 -2.86
C GLN A 211 -9.07 -24.53 -2.38
N ASN A 212 -8.54 -23.59 -3.17
CA ASN A 212 -8.53 -22.17 -2.88
C ASN A 212 -9.72 -21.44 -3.52
N MET A 213 -10.61 -22.12 -4.25
CA MET A 213 -11.79 -21.46 -4.79
C MET A 213 -12.78 -21.07 -3.69
N TRP A 214 -13.30 -19.85 -3.78
CA TRP A 214 -14.44 -19.39 -3.01
C TRP A 214 -15.71 -20.10 -3.48
N ARG A 215 -16.65 -20.33 -2.57
CA ARG A 215 -17.99 -20.79 -2.91
C ARG A 215 -19.03 -19.93 -2.21
N SER A 216 -20.08 -19.59 -2.93
CA SER A 216 -21.26 -18.95 -2.37
C SER A 216 -22.09 -19.96 -1.55
N SER A 217 -23.13 -19.47 -0.88
CA SER A 217 -24.10 -20.33 -0.18
C SER A 217 -24.87 -21.29 -1.10
N ASN A 218 -25.00 -20.98 -2.40
CA ASN A 218 -25.67 -21.84 -3.38
C ASN A 218 -24.72 -22.88 -4.02
N GLY A 219 -23.43 -22.87 -3.66
CA GLY A 219 -22.43 -23.80 -4.17
C GLY A 219 -21.71 -23.34 -5.44
N SER A 220 -22.12 -22.22 -6.06
CA SER A 220 -21.39 -21.61 -7.17
C SER A 220 -20.05 -21.02 -6.72
N TYR A 221 -19.07 -21.03 -7.62
CA TYR A 221 -17.75 -20.42 -7.42
C TYR A 221 -17.70 -18.93 -7.76
N GLY A 222 -18.82 -18.35 -8.21
CA GLY A 222 -18.84 -16.99 -8.72
C GLY A 222 -20.01 -16.67 -9.65
N ALA A 223 -19.80 -15.78 -10.61
CA ALA A 223 -20.84 -15.39 -11.57
C ALA A 223 -20.26 -15.09 -12.96
N ASP A 224 -21.04 -15.37 -14.01
CA ASP A 224 -20.74 -15.02 -15.40
C ASP A 224 -21.69 -13.93 -15.92
N PHE A 225 -21.13 -12.74 -16.17
CA PHE A 225 -21.84 -11.58 -16.72
C PHE A 225 -21.85 -11.55 -18.26
N ILE A 226 -21.15 -12.46 -18.93
CA ILE A 226 -21.22 -12.68 -20.38
C ILE A 226 -22.47 -13.52 -20.70
N SER A 227 -22.56 -14.71 -20.10
CA SER A 227 -23.67 -15.66 -20.33
C SER A 227 -24.87 -15.39 -19.43
N LYS A 228 -24.68 -14.62 -18.35
CA LYS A 228 -25.69 -14.23 -17.33
C LYS A 228 -26.19 -15.42 -16.52
N ASP A 229 -25.26 -16.23 -16.05
CA ASP A 229 -25.50 -17.36 -15.16
C ASP A 229 -24.47 -17.39 -14.01
N ASP A 230 -24.55 -18.44 -13.18
CA ASP A 230 -23.67 -18.64 -12.02
C ASP A 230 -22.49 -19.58 -12.36
N ASP A 231 -22.12 -19.77 -13.63
CA ASP A 231 -20.99 -20.61 -14.05
C ASP A 231 -19.82 -19.79 -14.62
N PRO A 232 -18.86 -19.34 -13.77
CA PRO A 232 -17.75 -18.50 -14.19
C PRO A 232 -16.57 -19.31 -14.78
N MET A 233 -16.84 -20.42 -15.47
CA MET A 233 -15.80 -21.26 -16.05
C MET A 233 -14.98 -20.47 -17.09
N ASP A 234 -13.65 -20.62 -17.03
CA ASP A 234 -12.75 -19.95 -17.95
C ASP A 234 -12.68 -20.67 -19.31
N ASP A 235 -13.05 -19.95 -20.36
CA ASP A 235 -13.00 -20.39 -21.75
C ASP A 235 -11.90 -19.66 -22.57
N HIS A 236 -11.08 -18.82 -21.91
CA HIS A 236 -9.96 -18.09 -22.51
C HIS A 236 -8.60 -18.54 -21.93
N GLY A 237 -8.52 -18.72 -20.61
CA GLY A 237 -7.32 -19.08 -19.87
C GLY A 237 -6.57 -17.90 -19.24
N HIS A 238 -7.03 -16.66 -19.41
CA HIS A 238 -6.36 -15.49 -18.82
C HIS A 238 -6.73 -15.32 -17.34
N GLY A 239 -8.02 -15.49 -16.99
CA GLY A 239 -8.48 -15.37 -15.61
C GLY A 239 -7.96 -16.50 -14.72
N SER A 240 -7.81 -17.71 -15.25
CA SER A 240 -7.13 -18.82 -14.57
C SER A 240 -5.65 -18.52 -14.30
N HIS A 241 -4.97 -17.83 -15.23
CA HIS A 241 -3.57 -17.42 -15.06
C HIS A 241 -3.42 -16.38 -13.96
N VAL A 242 -4.30 -15.37 -13.97
CA VAL A 242 -4.43 -14.35 -12.92
C VAL A 242 -4.74 -14.99 -11.55
N ALA A 243 -5.68 -15.94 -11.50
CA ALA A 243 -6.05 -16.67 -10.29
C ALA A 243 -4.87 -17.46 -9.71
N GLY A 244 -4.12 -18.17 -10.55
CA GLY A 244 -2.95 -18.93 -10.15
C GLY A 244 -1.83 -18.07 -9.59
N ILE A 245 -1.61 -16.87 -10.15
CA ILE A 245 -0.61 -15.93 -9.62
C ILE A 245 -0.99 -15.51 -8.19
N ILE A 246 -2.27 -15.23 -7.95
CA ILE A 246 -2.73 -14.79 -6.61
C ILE A 246 -2.61 -15.93 -5.61
N GLY A 247 -3.12 -17.12 -5.96
CA GLY A 247 -3.44 -18.15 -4.97
C GLY A 247 -3.51 -19.57 -5.50
N ALA A 248 -2.62 -19.97 -6.43
CA ALA A 248 -2.38 -21.39 -6.69
C ALA A 248 -2.05 -22.12 -5.37
N VAL A 249 -2.54 -23.36 -5.24
CA VAL A 249 -2.46 -24.14 -4.02
C VAL A 249 -1.00 -24.53 -3.78
N THR A 250 -0.36 -23.87 -2.82
CA THR A 250 1.05 -24.09 -2.52
C THR A 250 1.24 -25.38 -1.71
N ASN A 251 2.35 -26.08 -1.94
CA ASN A 251 2.75 -27.31 -1.25
C ASN A 251 1.88 -28.55 -1.53
N ASN A 252 1.23 -28.62 -2.69
CA ASN A 252 0.39 -29.76 -3.08
C ASN A 252 1.11 -30.77 -4.00
N ASN A 253 2.40 -30.57 -4.29
CA ASN A 253 3.22 -31.31 -5.27
C ASN A 253 2.71 -31.21 -6.73
N VAL A 254 1.98 -30.14 -7.06
CA VAL A 254 1.42 -29.89 -8.39
C VAL A 254 1.85 -28.50 -8.83
N GLY A 255 2.22 -28.35 -10.11
CA GLY A 255 2.32 -27.05 -10.74
C GLY A 255 3.14 -25.96 -10.03
N VAL A 256 2.45 -24.88 -9.68
CA VAL A 256 3.01 -23.57 -9.29
C VAL A 256 2.46 -23.13 -7.93
N ALA A 257 3.17 -22.24 -7.24
CA ALA A 257 2.68 -21.61 -6.00
C ALA A 257 2.08 -20.22 -6.27
N GLY A 258 1.01 -19.88 -5.56
CA GLY A 258 0.48 -18.52 -5.55
C GLY A 258 1.29 -17.58 -4.65
N VAL A 259 1.17 -16.27 -4.88
CA VAL A 259 1.77 -15.25 -4.00
C VAL A 259 1.26 -15.37 -2.57
N MET A 260 -0.06 -15.52 -2.40
CA MET A 260 -0.68 -15.83 -1.10
C MET A 260 -0.79 -17.35 -0.93
N SER A 261 0.22 -17.95 -0.30
CA SER A 261 0.39 -19.41 -0.25
C SER A 261 -0.67 -20.16 0.56
N ALA A 262 -1.38 -19.48 1.46
CA ALA A 262 -2.46 -20.05 2.25
C ALA A 262 -3.53 -19.00 2.60
N GLN A 263 -4.68 -19.45 3.09
CA GLN A 263 -5.75 -18.60 3.64
C GLN A 263 -6.40 -17.65 2.61
N VAL A 264 -6.34 -17.99 1.32
CA VAL A 264 -7.01 -17.25 0.24
C VAL A 264 -8.23 -18.01 -0.26
N LYS A 265 -9.29 -17.25 -0.60
CA LYS A 265 -10.47 -17.75 -1.31
C LYS A 265 -10.69 -16.92 -2.57
N LEU A 266 -10.60 -17.58 -3.73
CA LEU A 266 -10.65 -16.96 -5.05
C LEU A 266 -12.09 -16.96 -5.57
N MET A 267 -12.70 -15.78 -5.67
CA MET A 267 -14.04 -15.61 -6.24
C MET A 267 -13.93 -15.33 -7.74
N ALA A 268 -14.50 -16.22 -8.56
CA ALA A 268 -14.42 -16.10 -10.02
C ALA A 268 -15.53 -15.15 -10.52
N VAL A 269 -15.17 -14.07 -11.22
CA VAL A 269 -16.14 -13.11 -11.74
C VAL A 269 -15.88 -12.90 -13.22
N LYS A 270 -16.62 -13.64 -14.07
CA LYS A 270 -16.42 -13.63 -15.50
C LYS A 270 -17.14 -12.44 -16.14
N VAL A 271 -16.35 -11.54 -16.71
CA VAL A 271 -16.77 -10.31 -17.40
C VAL A 271 -16.14 -10.15 -18.77
N LEU A 272 -15.20 -11.05 -19.14
CA LEU A 272 -14.59 -11.15 -20.46
C LEU A 272 -14.98 -12.48 -21.13
N SER A 273 -15.26 -12.43 -22.43
CA SER A 273 -15.56 -13.60 -23.25
C SER A 273 -14.31 -14.44 -23.56
N SER A 274 -14.51 -15.55 -24.27
CA SER A 274 -13.44 -16.39 -24.84
C SER A 274 -12.48 -15.66 -25.78
N SER A 275 -12.79 -14.43 -26.21
CA SER A 275 -11.89 -13.56 -26.98
C SER A 275 -11.15 -12.52 -26.12
N GLY A 276 -11.25 -12.60 -24.79
CA GLY A 276 -10.58 -11.70 -23.85
C GLY A 276 -11.19 -10.30 -23.83
N SER A 277 -12.42 -10.14 -24.31
CA SER A 277 -13.10 -8.85 -24.45
C SER A 277 -14.41 -8.82 -23.67
N GLY A 278 -14.78 -7.66 -23.14
CA GLY A 278 -15.99 -7.49 -22.35
C GLY A 278 -16.53 -6.07 -22.36
N ALA A 279 -17.81 -5.92 -22.03
CA ALA A 279 -18.45 -4.61 -21.93
C ALA A 279 -18.20 -3.98 -20.55
N THR A 280 -18.07 -2.65 -20.50
CA THR A 280 -17.95 -1.89 -19.24
C THR A 280 -19.08 -2.21 -18.26
N SER A 281 -20.30 -2.47 -18.75
CA SER A 281 -21.44 -2.86 -17.92
C SER A 281 -21.21 -4.19 -17.19
N GLY A 282 -20.64 -5.19 -17.86
CA GLY A 282 -20.28 -6.48 -17.26
C GLY A 282 -19.22 -6.30 -16.18
N VAL A 283 -18.18 -5.51 -16.45
CA VAL A 283 -17.12 -5.21 -15.47
C VAL A 283 -17.67 -4.49 -14.24
N VAL A 284 -18.52 -3.48 -14.42
CA VAL A 284 -19.16 -2.74 -13.31
C VAL A 284 -20.03 -3.66 -12.46
N ASN A 285 -20.83 -4.52 -13.11
CA ASN A 285 -21.66 -5.49 -12.39
C ASN A 285 -20.81 -6.53 -11.65
N GLY A 286 -19.69 -6.97 -12.25
CA GLY A 286 -18.73 -7.85 -11.60
C GLY A 286 -18.09 -7.24 -10.36
N ILE A 287 -17.72 -5.96 -10.40
CA ILE A 287 -17.22 -5.22 -9.23
C ILE A 287 -18.29 -5.20 -8.13
N ASN A 288 -19.54 -4.85 -8.47
CA ASN A 288 -20.62 -4.80 -7.49
C ASN A 288 -20.90 -6.18 -6.88
N TYR A 289 -20.95 -7.24 -7.70
CA TYR A 289 -21.11 -8.61 -7.24
C TYR A 289 -20.02 -9.04 -6.26
N ALA A 290 -18.76 -8.70 -6.56
CA ALA A 290 -17.64 -9.00 -5.68
C ALA A 290 -17.79 -8.33 -4.30
N VAL A 291 -18.19 -7.05 -4.29
CA VAL A 291 -18.44 -6.29 -3.05
C VAL A 291 -19.59 -6.91 -2.25
N GLU A 292 -20.71 -7.21 -2.92
CA GLU A 292 -21.91 -7.76 -2.30
C GLU A 292 -21.69 -9.17 -1.72
N ASN A 293 -20.77 -9.94 -2.31
CA ASN A 293 -20.37 -11.27 -1.85
C ASN A 293 -19.14 -11.26 -0.94
N GLY A 294 -18.76 -10.09 -0.42
CA GLY A 294 -17.79 -9.96 0.67
C GLY A 294 -16.32 -10.06 0.26
N ALA A 295 -15.98 -9.80 -1.00
CA ALA A 295 -14.59 -9.69 -1.43
C ALA A 295 -13.85 -8.64 -0.59
N ASN A 296 -12.63 -8.97 -0.16
CA ASN A 296 -11.73 -8.04 0.54
C ASN A 296 -10.81 -7.32 -0.46
N VAL A 297 -10.44 -8.01 -1.53
CA VAL A 297 -9.61 -7.48 -2.62
C VAL A 297 -10.29 -7.81 -3.96
N ILE A 298 -10.29 -6.87 -4.90
CA ILE A 298 -10.70 -7.07 -6.29
C ILE A 298 -9.49 -6.84 -7.19
N ASN A 299 -9.14 -7.82 -8.01
CA ASN A 299 -8.15 -7.68 -9.05
C ASN A 299 -8.82 -7.44 -10.42
N LEU A 300 -8.40 -6.37 -11.10
CA LEU A 300 -8.85 -5.95 -12.43
C LEU A 300 -7.68 -6.01 -13.41
N SER A 301 -7.40 -7.20 -13.95
CA SER A 301 -6.37 -7.42 -14.97
C SER A 301 -6.85 -7.05 -16.38
N LEU A 302 -7.56 -5.93 -16.47
CA LEU A 302 -8.26 -5.44 -17.66
C LEU A 302 -8.20 -3.91 -17.73
N GLY A 303 -8.53 -3.36 -18.88
CA GLY A 303 -8.73 -1.93 -19.00
C GLY A 303 -9.08 -1.48 -20.42
N SER A 304 -9.49 -0.23 -20.52
CA SER A 304 -9.81 0.46 -21.76
C SER A 304 -9.22 1.88 -21.73
N SER A 305 -8.98 2.44 -22.92
CA SER A 305 -8.61 3.85 -23.03
C SER A 305 -9.79 4.76 -22.68
N GLY A 306 -9.47 5.97 -22.22
CA GLY A 306 -10.44 7.01 -21.90
C GLY A 306 -11.04 6.88 -20.49
N GLN A 307 -11.79 7.92 -20.11
CA GLN A 307 -12.46 7.98 -18.82
C GLN A 307 -13.83 7.29 -18.89
N SER A 308 -14.22 6.64 -17.79
CA SER A 308 -15.54 6.04 -17.59
C SER A 308 -16.08 6.41 -16.20
N SER A 309 -17.05 7.34 -16.16
CA SER A 309 -17.65 7.81 -14.91
C SER A 309 -18.37 6.69 -14.14
N ILE A 310 -18.95 5.72 -14.85
CA ILE A 310 -19.61 4.57 -14.24
C ILE A 310 -18.59 3.63 -13.60
N MET A 311 -17.45 3.38 -14.28
CA MET A 311 -16.34 2.60 -13.73
C MET A 311 -15.77 3.25 -12.47
N LYS A 312 -15.52 4.56 -12.53
CA LYS A 312 -15.07 5.38 -11.40
C LYS A 312 -16.00 5.24 -10.19
N THR A 313 -17.31 5.29 -10.43
CA THR A 313 -18.33 5.19 -9.39
C THR A 313 -18.33 3.80 -8.75
N ALA A 314 -18.26 2.73 -9.55
CA ALA A 314 -18.19 1.36 -9.06
C ALA A 314 -16.97 1.14 -8.15
N ILE A 315 -15.79 1.62 -8.58
CA ILE A 315 -14.55 1.57 -7.79
C ILE A 315 -14.69 2.35 -6.48
N SER A 316 -15.20 3.59 -6.55
CA SER A 316 -15.43 4.40 -5.35
C SER A 316 -16.35 3.71 -4.36
N ASN A 317 -17.40 3.04 -4.84
CA ASN A 317 -18.34 2.31 -3.98
C ASN A 317 -17.70 1.08 -3.34
N ALA A 318 -16.89 0.31 -4.09
CA ALA A 318 -16.14 -0.82 -3.55
C ALA A 318 -15.21 -0.40 -2.41
N ILE A 319 -14.43 0.68 -2.62
CA ILE A 319 -13.51 1.21 -1.62
C ILE A 319 -14.24 1.71 -0.37
N LYS A 320 -15.37 2.43 -0.54
CA LYS A 320 -16.21 2.87 0.60
C LYS A 320 -16.79 1.71 1.40
N LYS A 321 -16.93 0.53 0.78
CA LYS A 321 -17.35 -0.72 1.44
C LYS A 321 -16.19 -1.49 2.06
N GLY A 322 -14.99 -0.93 2.05
CA GLY A 322 -13.81 -1.54 2.65
C GLY A 322 -13.06 -2.51 1.74
N VAL A 323 -13.34 -2.52 0.44
CA VAL A 323 -12.72 -3.42 -0.54
C VAL A 323 -11.53 -2.74 -1.20
N ILE A 324 -10.37 -3.40 -1.20
CA ILE A 324 -9.18 -2.95 -1.91
C ILE A 324 -9.34 -3.25 -3.39
N VAL A 325 -9.01 -2.30 -4.26
CA VAL A 325 -9.01 -2.50 -5.70
C VAL A 325 -7.56 -2.50 -6.19
N VAL A 326 -7.22 -3.44 -7.07
CA VAL A 326 -5.90 -3.51 -7.73
C VAL A 326 -6.13 -3.65 -9.23
N ALA A 327 -5.46 -2.83 -10.05
CA ALA A 327 -5.65 -2.87 -11.50
C ALA A 327 -4.36 -2.76 -12.30
N ALA A 328 -4.37 -3.40 -13.47
CA ALA A 328 -3.31 -3.35 -14.45
C ALA A 328 -3.19 -1.95 -15.12
N ALA A 329 -1.98 -1.38 -15.17
CA ALA A 329 -1.74 -0.06 -15.76
C ALA A 329 -1.94 0.02 -17.28
N GLY A 330 -1.96 -1.13 -17.98
CA GLY A 330 -2.07 -1.23 -19.44
C GLY A 330 -0.73 -1.46 -20.14
N ASN A 331 -0.79 -1.87 -21.42
CA ASN A 331 0.33 -2.53 -22.12
C ASN A 331 0.80 -1.79 -23.39
N ASN A 332 0.71 -0.45 -23.42
CA ASN A 332 1.05 0.36 -24.60
C ASN A 332 2.43 1.04 -24.52
N GLY A 333 3.18 0.83 -23.45
CA GLY A 333 4.43 1.54 -23.18
C GLY A 333 4.23 3.05 -23.01
N ALA A 334 3.02 3.47 -22.62
CA ALA A 334 2.61 4.87 -22.63
C ALA A 334 2.67 5.51 -21.24
N GLN A 335 3.01 6.79 -21.18
CA GLN A 335 2.92 7.57 -19.96
C GLN A 335 1.46 7.95 -19.70
N LEU A 336 0.88 7.45 -18.61
CA LEU A 336 -0.50 7.77 -18.21
C LEU A 336 -0.58 9.22 -17.71
N SER A 337 -1.62 9.91 -18.15
CA SER A 337 -1.88 11.32 -17.84
C SER A 337 -3.39 11.60 -17.91
N ALA A 338 -3.78 12.86 -17.71
CA ALA A 338 -5.17 13.27 -17.91
C ALA A 338 -5.66 13.07 -19.36
N THR A 339 -4.77 13.10 -20.35
CA THR A 339 -5.07 12.92 -21.78
C THR A 339 -4.82 11.49 -22.26
N THR A 340 -3.85 10.79 -21.68
CA THR A 340 -3.58 9.36 -21.91
C THR A 340 -4.16 8.54 -20.77
N PHE A 341 -5.48 8.63 -20.61
CA PHE A 341 -6.18 8.04 -19.47
C PHE A 341 -6.49 6.56 -19.73
N GLN A 342 -6.21 5.69 -18.77
CA GLN A 342 -6.51 4.26 -18.82
C GLN A 342 -7.52 3.92 -17.71
N SER A 343 -8.75 3.56 -18.07
CA SER A 343 -9.74 3.08 -17.10
C SER A 343 -9.61 1.56 -16.93
N PRO A 344 -9.60 1.02 -15.70
CA PRO A 344 -9.75 1.71 -14.42
C PRO A 344 -8.46 2.29 -13.82
N ALA A 345 -7.27 1.78 -14.19
CA ALA A 345 -5.98 2.05 -13.52
C ALA A 345 -5.70 3.53 -13.19
N SER A 346 -5.97 4.46 -14.10
CA SER A 346 -5.73 5.88 -13.90
C SER A 346 -6.58 6.53 -12.79
N TYR A 347 -7.63 5.86 -12.28
CA TYR A 347 -8.39 6.35 -11.13
C TYR A 347 -7.71 6.10 -9.78
N ALA A 348 -6.61 5.33 -9.71
CA ALA A 348 -5.87 5.08 -8.47
C ALA A 348 -5.51 6.39 -7.73
N ARG A 349 -5.03 7.39 -8.47
CA ARG A 349 -4.69 8.73 -7.92
C ARG A 349 -5.82 9.47 -7.21
N GLU A 350 -7.07 9.04 -7.40
CA GLU A 350 -8.25 9.69 -6.85
C GLU A 350 -8.79 9.00 -5.60
N PHE A 351 -8.39 7.76 -5.32
CA PHE A 351 -8.98 6.95 -4.27
C PHE A 351 -7.92 6.23 -3.46
N ALA A 352 -7.85 6.55 -2.17
CA ALA A 352 -7.10 5.72 -1.24
C ALA A 352 -7.75 4.33 -1.15
N GLY A 353 -6.97 3.27 -1.29
CA GLY A 353 -7.43 1.89 -1.41
C GLY A 353 -7.52 1.35 -2.84
N PHE A 354 -7.03 2.10 -3.84
CA PHE A 354 -6.93 1.62 -5.22
C PHE A 354 -5.49 1.68 -5.74
N ILE A 355 -4.87 0.50 -5.89
CA ILE A 355 -3.50 0.34 -6.38
C ILE A 355 -3.46 0.10 -7.90
N SER A 356 -2.82 1.00 -8.63
CA SER A 356 -2.50 0.83 -10.06
C SER A 356 -1.09 0.26 -10.25
N VAL A 357 -0.97 -0.81 -11.06
CA VAL A 357 0.24 -1.66 -11.10
C VAL A 357 0.89 -1.71 -12.48
N GLY A 358 2.16 -1.29 -12.54
CA GLY A 358 3.04 -1.43 -13.70
C GLY A 358 3.76 -2.78 -13.73
N ALA A 359 4.20 -3.21 -14.92
CA ALA A 359 4.84 -4.51 -15.14
C ALA A 359 6.36 -4.41 -15.18
N LEU A 360 7.03 -5.23 -14.39
CA LEU A 360 8.47 -5.41 -14.40
C LEU A 360 8.88 -6.55 -15.34
N SER A 361 10.01 -6.35 -16.01
CA SER A 361 10.72 -7.39 -16.79
C SER A 361 11.81 -8.10 -16.01
N SER A 362 12.30 -7.47 -14.94
CA SER A 362 13.24 -7.98 -13.96
C SER A 362 13.05 -7.23 -12.64
N ALA A 363 13.75 -7.63 -11.56
CA ALA A 363 13.61 -6.99 -10.24
C ALA A 363 13.82 -5.46 -10.23
N THR A 364 14.52 -4.90 -11.23
CA THR A 364 14.90 -3.48 -11.27
C THR A 364 14.44 -2.73 -12.54
N ALA A 365 13.80 -3.41 -13.49
CA ALA A 365 13.45 -2.82 -14.78
C ALA A 365 11.98 -2.97 -15.12
N LEU A 366 11.37 -1.88 -15.59
CA LEU A 366 10.01 -1.90 -16.12
C LEU A 366 10.01 -2.53 -17.52
N ALA A 367 9.04 -3.40 -17.79
CA ALA A 367 8.83 -3.97 -19.12
C ALA A 367 8.55 -2.86 -20.14
N SER A 368 9.03 -3.03 -21.37
CA SER A 368 8.90 -2.02 -22.43
C SER A 368 7.45 -1.70 -22.77
N PHE A 369 6.56 -2.68 -22.68
CA PHE A 369 5.13 -2.51 -22.90
C PHE A 369 4.39 -1.88 -21.72
N SER A 370 4.97 -1.80 -20.52
CA SER A 370 4.22 -1.31 -19.37
C SER A 370 3.89 0.17 -19.53
N ASN A 371 2.60 0.50 -19.41
CA ASN A 371 2.21 1.86 -19.10
C ASN A 371 2.77 2.27 -17.74
N TYR A 372 3.02 3.56 -17.58
CA TYR A 372 3.78 4.10 -16.47
C TYR A 372 3.35 5.53 -16.16
N SER A 373 3.53 5.97 -14.93
CA SER A 373 3.36 7.37 -14.52
C SER A 373 3.74 7.51 -13.05
N THR A 374 4.43 8.59 -12.69
CA THR A 374 4.67 8.93 -11.27
C THR A 374 3.39 9.35 -10.55
N ASP A 375 2.34 9.73 -11.28
CA ASP A 375 1.09 10.24 -10.71
C ASP A 375 -0.07 9.24 -10.76
N TYR A 376 -0.02 8.26 -11.69
CA TYR A 376 -1.13 7.35 -11.99
C TYR A 376 -0.79 5.86 -11.80
N VAL A 377 0.49 5.50 -11.63
CA VAL A 377 0.93 4.12 -11.40
C VAL A 377 1.70 4.08 -10.08
N GLU A 378 1.14 3.38 -9.11
CA GLU A 378 1.56 3.51 -7.71
C GLU A 378 2.63 2.52 -7.31
N LEU A 379 2.65 1.36 -7.97
CA LEU A 379 3.51 0.24 -7.66
C LEU A 379 3.88 -0.48 -8.95
N ALA A 380 5.09 -1.05 -9.02
CA ALA A 380 5.48 -2.00 -10.04
C ALA A 380 5.64 -3.41 -9.44
N ALA A 381 5.28 -4.43 -10.21
CA ALA A 381 5.44 -5.83 -9.84
C ALA A 381 5.83 -6.68 -11.07
N PRO A 382 6.43 -7.87 -10.89
CA PRO A 382 6.75 -8.79 -11.99
C PRO A 382 5.56 -9.02 -12.94
N GLY A 383 5.76 -8.75 -14.24
CA GLY A 383 4.70 -8.87 -15.24
C GLY A 383 5.14 -9.39 -16.60
N GLN A 384 6.42 -9.68 -16.83
CA GLN A 384 6.90 -10.30 -18.07
C GLN A 384 7.29 -11.76 -17.85
N ASN A 385 6.88 -12.65 -18.77
CA ASN A 385 7.19 -14.08 -18.72
C ASN A 385 6.84 -14.72 -17.37
N ILE A 386 5.60 -14.50 -16.92
CA ILE A 386 5.08 -15.01 -15.66
C ILE A 386 4.46 -16.38 -15.90
N LEU A 387 5.06 -17.42 -15.30
CA LEU A 387 4.54 -18.78 -15.32
C LEU A 387 3.37 -18.90 -14.35
N SER A 388 2.21 -19.33 -14.84
CA SER A 388 1.04 -19.64 -14.02
C SER A 388 0.09 -20.60 -14.74
N ILE A 389 -1.00 -20.92 -14.08
CA ILE A 389 -2.07 -21.84 -14.51
C ILE A 389 -2.76 -21.33 -15.78
N SER A 390 -3.25 -22.25 -16.60
CA SER A 390 -4.16 -21.99 -17.71
C SER A 390 -5.18 -23.11 -17.78
N THR A 391 -6.18 -22.97 -18.64
CA THR A 391 -7.24 -23.97 -18.81
C THR A 391 -6.68 -25.31 -19.31
N ASN A 392 -7.46 -26.38 -19.10
CA ASN A 392 -7.12 -27.74 -19.54
C ASN A 392 -5.87 -28.32 -18.85
N ASN A 393 -5.71 -28.07 -17.55
CA ASN A 393 -4.57 -28.56 -16.75
C ASN A 393 -3.19 -28.15 -17.29
N ARG A 394 -3.08 -26.92 -17.82
CA ARG A 394 -1.84 -26.41 -18.43
C ARG A 394 -1.21 -25.33 -17.57
N TYR A 395 0.09 -25.13 -17.78
CA TYR A 395 0.87 -24.04 -17.20
C TYR A 395 1.58 -23.30 -18.33
N VAL A 396 1.43 -21.98 -18.38
CA VAL A 396 1.93 -21.15 -19.49
C VAL A 396 2.59 -19.87 -18.99
N ASN A 397 3.50 -19.33 -19.79
CA ASN A 397 4.07 -18.02 -19.57
C ASN A 397 3.21 -16.95 -20.26
N MET A 398 2.82 -15.91 -19.54
CA MET A 398 2.17 -14.73 -20.09
C MET A 398 2.91 -13.45 -19.69
N SER A 399 2.73 -12.39 -20.48
CA SER A 399 3.32 -11.08 -20.23
C SER A 399 2.26 -9.99 -20.30
N GLY A 400 2.25 -9.09 -19.32
CA GLY A 400 1.35 -7.96 -19.25
C GLY A 400 1.33 -7.34 -17.85
N THR A 401 0.86 -6.09 -17.76
CA THR A 401 0.42 -5.51 -16.48
C THR A 401 -0.72 -6.32 -15.85
N SER A 402 -1.45 -7.10 -16.66
CA SER A 402 -2.39 -8.13 -16.22
C SER A 402 -1.79 -9.25 -15.38
N MET A 403 -0.48 -9.50 -15.47
CA MET A 403 0.23 -10.45 -14.60
C MET A 403 0.87 -9.74 -13.40
N ALA A 404 1.25 -8.47 -13.53
CA ALA A 404 1.76 -7.68 -12.40
C ALA A 404 0.68 -7.36 -11.36
N SER A 405 -0.53 -6.99 -11.82
CA SER A 405 -1.69 -6.71 -10.98
C SER A 405 -2.00 -7.85 -9.98
N PRO A 406 -2.11 -9.13 -10.39
CA PRO A 406 -2.38 -10.22 -9.45
C PRO A 406 -1.22 -10.50 -8.48
N VAL A 407 0.03 -10.23 -8.85
CA VAL A 407 1.16 -10.32 -7.89
C VAL A 407 0.94 -9.31 -6.76
N ALA A 408 0.59 -8.06 -7.09
CA ALA A 408 0.28 -7.04 -6.11
C ALA A 408 -1.03 -7.32 -5.34
N ALA A 409 -2.04 -7.92 -5.99
CA ALA A 409 -3.29 -8.30 -5.34
C ALA A 409 -3.09 -9.39 -4.29
N GLY A 410 -2.22 -10.39 -4.57
CA GLY A 410 -1.81 -11.39 -3.58
C GLY A 410 -1.14 -10.75 -2.36
N ALA A 411 -0.20 -9.84 -2.58
CA ALA A 411 0.47 -9.10 -1.50
C ALA A 411 -0.49 -8.20 -0.70
N ALA A 412 -1.46 -7.55 -1.35
CA ALA A 412 -2.50 -6.77 -0.69
C ALA A 412 -3.42 -7.66 0.16
N ALA A 413 -3.78 -8.85 -0.33
CA ALA A 413 -4.54 -9.84 0.42
C ALA A 413 -3.77 -10.34 1.66
N MET A 414 -2.47 -10.63 1.52
CA MET A 414 -1.59 -11.01 2.64
C MET A 414 -1.51 -9.89 3.68
N THR A 415 -1.36 -8.64 3.25
CA THR A 415 -1.33 -7.46 4.14
C THR A 415 -2.65 -7.30 4.89
N PHE A 416 -3.79 -7.39 4.19
CA PHE A 416 -5.12 -7.35 4.80
C PHE A 416 -5.27 -8.45 5.86
N ALA A 417 -4.91 -9.70 5.51
CA ALA A 417 -5.04 -10.85 6.36
C ALA A 417 -4.17 -10.73 7.62
N LEU A 418 -2.93 -10.27 7.47
CA LEU A 418 -1.97 -10.15 8.57
C LEU A 418 -2.42 -9.07 9.56
N LEU A 419 -2.84 -7.90 9.06
CA LEU A 419 -3.38 -6.83 9.91
C LEU A 419 -4.56 -7.32 10.74
N LYS A 420 -5.52 -8.01 10.09
CA LYS A 420 -6.69 -8.59 10.77
C LYS A 420 -6.30 -9.66 11.79
N SER A 421 -5.35 -10.54 11.46
CA SER A 421 -4.83 -11.58 12.37
C SER A 421 -4.18 -10.99 13.61
N ARG A 422 -3.68 -9.75 13.53
CA ARG A 422 -3.07 -8.99 14.62
C ARG A 422 -4.05 -8.01 15.32
N GLY A 423 -5.35 -8.12 15.03
CA GLY A 423 -6.38 -7.28 15.65
C GLY A 423 -6.44 -5.84 15.13
N VAL A 424 -5.70 -5.51 14.05
CA VAL A 424 -5.80 -4.22 13.37
C VAL A 424 -6.93 -4.31 12.33
N THR A 425 -7.85 -3.34 12.34
CA THR A 425 -8.91 -3.28 11.32
C THR A 425 -8.32 -2.86 9.97
N PRO A 426 -8.28 -3.73 8.95
CA PRO A 426 -7.69 -3.38 7.66
C PRO A 426 -8.67 -2.52 6.86
N THR A 427 -8.40 -1.21 6.74
CA THR A 427 -9.10 -0.35 5.78
C THR A 427 -8.34 -0.31 4.46
N PRO A 428 -9.00 -0.01 3.32
CA PRO A 428 -8.32 0.07 2.04
C PRO A 428 -7.13 1.03 2.03
N GLU A 429 -7.29 2.19 2.67
CA GLU A 429 -6.22 3.17 2.81
C GLU A 429 -5.04 2.66 3.66
N ILE A 430 -5.29 1.91 4.75
CA ILE A 430 -4.20 1.34 5.55
C ILE A 430 -3.43 0.30 4.73
N VAL A 431 -4.13 -0.58 3.99
CA VAL A 431 -3.49 -1.61 3.16
C VAL A 431 -2.66 -0.97 2.05
N GLU A 432 -3.22 -0.02 1.31
CA GLU A 432 -2.47 0.72 0.29
C GLU A 432 -1.24 1.39 0.87
N ARG A 433 -1.39 2.12 1.99
CA ARG A 433 -0.27 2.80 2.64
C ARG A 433 0.84 1.84 3.06
N MET A 434 0.49 0.68 3.61
CA MET A 434 1.47 -0.36 3.96
C MET A 434 2.18 -0.91 2.72
N MET A 435 1.43 -1.15 1.64
CA MET A 435 1.99 -1.58 0.35
C MET A 435 2.97 -0.58 -0.23
N LEU A 436 2.66 0.73 -0.20
CA LEU A 436 3.50 1.77 -0.79
C LEU A 436 4.72 2.13 0.09
N ASN A 437 4.54 2.16 1.41
CA ASN A 437 5.65 2.41 2.35
C ASN A 437 6.58 1.19 2.47
N GLY A 438 6.01 -0.01 2.39
CA GLY A 438 6.73 -1.29 2.38
C GLY A 438 7.23 -1.72 0.99
N ALA A 439 7.11 -0.86 -0.02
CA ALA A 439 7.70 -1.10 -1.34
C ALA A 439 9.21 -0.85 -1.31
N GLN A 440 9.96 -1.68 -2.02
CA GLN A 440 11.36 -1.40 -2.31
C GLN A 440 11.45 -0.19 -3.25
N LYS A 441 12.19 0.84 -2.87
CA LYS A 441 12.41 2.02 -3.70
C LYS A 441 13.53 1.73 -4.71
N VAL A 442 13.19 1.64 -5.99
CA VAL A 442 14.16 1.39 -7.07
C VAL A 442 14.39 2.69 -7.82
N SER A 443 15.61 3.23 -7.74
CA SER A 443 15.98 4.52 -8.34
C SER A 443 15.71 4.56 -9.85
N ALA A 444 15.97 3.46 -10.55
CA ALA A 444 15.71 3.31 -11.99
C ALA A 444 14.22 3.44 -12.37
N LEU A 445 13.30 3.26 -11.41
CA LEU A 445 11.86 3.37 -11.61
C LEU A 445 11.31 4.75 -11.21
N SER A 446 12.08 5.58 -10.51
CA SER A 446 11.61 6.84 -9.89
C SER A 446 11.00 7.86 -10.86
N SER A 447 11.40 7.82 -12.14
CA SER A 447 10.83 8.69 -13.19
C SER A 447 9.59 8.12 -13.87
N ARG A 448 9.22 6.86 -13.56
CA ARG A 448 8.16 6.12 -14.27
C ARG A 448 7.09 5.55 -13.35
N ILE A 449 7.39 5.31 -12.08
CA ILE A 449 6.48 4.76 -11.08
C ILE A 449 6.53 5.69 -9.87
N LYS A 450 5.39 5.92 -9.22
CA LYS A 450 5.30 6.75 -8.00
C LYS A 450 6.39 6.34 -7.01
N ASP A 451 7.24 7.28 -6.64
CA ASP A 451 8.41 7.11 -5.74
C ASP A 451 9.37 5.95 -6.09
N GLY A 452 9.32 5.42 -7.32
CA GLY A 452 10.07 4.23 -7.71
C GLY A 452 9.65 2.95 -6.98
N ASN A 453 8.38 2.87 -6.55
CA ASN A 453 7.86 1.73 -5.78
C ASN A 453 7.90 0.42 -6.57
N SER A 454 8.62 -0.57 -6.06
CA SER A 454 8.63 -1.95 -6.53
C SER A 454 8.18 -2.89 -5.41
N LEU A 455 7.31 -3.84 -5.72
CA LEU A 455 6.82 -4.81 -4.74
C LEU A 455 7.95 -5.72 -4.26
N ASN A 456 8.11 -5.81 -2.93
CA ASN A 456 9.04 -6.70 -2.27
C ASN A 456 8.43 -7.15 -0.93
N LEU A 457 8.14 -8.45 -0.79
CA LEU A 457 7.45 -9.02 0.37
C LEU A 457 8.30 -9.01 1.64
N LYS A 458 9.64 -9.09 1.53
CA LYS A 458 10.54 -8.94 2.67
C LYS A 458 10.46 -7.52 3.25
N VAL A 459 10.58 -6.50 2.39
CA VAL A 459 10.51 -5.09 2.83
C VAL A 459 9.12 -4.76 3.37
N LEU A 460 8.07 -5.27 2.73
CA LEU A 460 6.69 -5.11 3.19
C LEU A 460 6.46 -5.72 4.57
N ALA A 461 6.92 -6.96 4.78
CA ALA A 461 6.86 -7.64 6.07
C ALA A 461 7.57 -6.85 7.18
N GLN A 462 8.79 -6.35 6.90
CA GLN A 462 9.56 -5.52 7.82
C GLN A 462 8.80 -4.22 8.18
N ALA A 463 8.22 -3.54 7.19
CA ALA A 463 7.46 -2.31 7.40
C ALA A 463 6.22 -2.53 8.28
N ILE A 464 5.51 -3.65 8.08
CA ILE A 464 4.33 -4.01 8.91
C ILE A 464 4.76 -4.33 10.34
N ASN A 465 5.87 -5.04 10.56
CA ASN A 465 6.39 -5.34 11.90
C ASN A 465 6.85 -4.10 12.65
N SER A 466 7.55 -3.18 11.99
CA SER A 466 8.00 -1.91 12.57
C SER A 466 6.83 -0.99 12.93
N SER A 467 5.72 -1.10 12.21
CA SER A 467 4.48 -0.36 12.51
C SER A 467 3.67 -0.98 13.67
N ALA A 468 3.95 -2.23 14.07
CA ALA A 468 3.25 -2.93 15.15
C ALA A 468 3.97 -2.83 16.50
N SER A 469 5.30 -2.67 16.51
CA SER A 469 6.11 -2.51 17.73
C SER A 469 6.07 -1.09 18.32
N ASN A 470 5.56 -0.13 17.55
CA ASN A 470 5.08 1.16 18.05
C ASN A 470 3.58 1.21 17.77
N PRO A 471 2.69 0.98 18.77
CA PRO A 471 1.33 1.45 18.64
C PRO A 471 1.38 2.97 18.74
N THR A 472 1.79 3.64 17.66
CA THR A 472 1.37 5.01 17.44
C THR A 472 -0.13 4.93 17.27
N THR A 473 -0.83 5.20 18.37
CA THR A 473 -2.07 6.00 18.33
C THR A 473 -1.91 6.96 17.15
N PRO A 474 -2.86 7.02 16.19
CA PRO A 474 -2.70 7.85 15.02
C PRO A 474 -2.27 9.23 15.47
N THR A 475 -1.02 9.60 15.16
CA THR A 475 -0.51 10.92 15.45
C THR A 475 -1.46 11.86 14.70
N PRO A 476 -2.14 12.80 15.39
CA PRO A 476 -2.87 13.85 14.71
C PRO A 476 -1.93 14.48 13.69
N ALA A 477 -2.45 14.76 12.48
CA ALA A 477 -1.74 15.58 11.51
C ALA A 477 -1.12 16.79 12.24
N PRO A 478 0.12 17.19 11.89
CA PRO A 478 0.91 18.14 12.67
C PRO A 478 0.08 19.38 13.00
N SER A 479 -0.06 19.64 14.30
CA SER A 479 -0.56 20.91 14.81
C SER A 479 0.37 22.01 14.29
N PRO A 480 -0.16 23.13 13.76
CA PRO A 480 0.65 24.30 13.47
C PRO A 480 1.39 24.76 14.74
N SER A 481 2.63 25.20 14.55
CA SER A 481 3.56 25.74 15.54
C SER A 481 2.89 26.78 16.48
N PRO A 482 3.26 26.86 17.77
CA PRO A 482 2.62 27.75 18.75
C PRO A 482 2.73 29.21 18.33
N SER A 483 1.57 29.84 18.13
CA SER A 483 1.39 31.28 18.17
C SER A 483 1.32 31.74 19.64
N PRO A 484 1.77 32.96 19.99
CA PRO A 484 1.98 33.38 21.38
C PRO A 484 0.70 33.43 22.24
N SER A 485 0.92 33.38 23.56
CA SER A 485 -0.04 33.44 24.68
C SER A 485 -1.19 34.46 24.51
N PRO A 486 -2.38 34.22 25.11
CA PRO A 486 -3.64 34.79 24.65
C PRO A 486 -3.82 36.25 25.06
N THR A 487 -4.34 37.06 24.13
CA THR A 487 -5.01 38.34 24.42
C THR A 487 -6.52 38.07 24.52
N PRO A 488 -7.25 38.68 25.48
CA PRO A 488 -8.57 38.22 25.90
C PRO A 488 -9.63 38.23 24.81
N THR A 489 -10.52 37.24 24.91
CA THR A 489 -11.69 36.98 24.07
C THR A 489 -12.56 38.24 23.85
N PRO A 490 -12.80 38.66 22.60
CA PRO A 490 -13.89 39.56 22.30
C PRO A 490 -15.22 38.79 22.22
N THR A 491 -16.22 39.33 22.90
CA THR A 491 -17.64 38.99 22.97
C THR A 491 -18.26 38.64 21.59
N PRO A 492 -19.18 37.66 21.51
CA PRO A 492 -19.81 37.27 20.25
C PRO A 492 -20.65 38.41 19.64
N THR A 493 -20.35 38.75 18.38
CA THR A 493 -21.15 39.65 17.54
C THR A 493 -22.32 38.87 16.90
N PRO A 494 -23.53 39.44 16.84
CA PRO A 494 -24.78 38.70 16.67
C PRO A 494 -24.96 38.03 15.30
N THR A 495 -25.65 36.88 15.35
CA THR A 495 -26.17 36.12 14.20
C THR A 495 -26.96 37.01 13.24
N PRO A 496 -26.64 37.06 11.94
CA PRO A 496 -27.43 37.80 10.97
C PRO A 496 -28.76 37.07 10.70
N THR A 497 -29.83 37.86 10.64
CA THR A 497 -31.22 37.43 10.42
C THR A 497 -31.38 36.67 9.09
N PRO A 498 -32.19 35.58 9.03
CA PRO A 498 -32.35 34.68 7.86
C PRO A 498 -32.86 35.27 6.53
N GLY A 499 -33.04 36.60 6.43
CA GLY A 499 -33.58 37.29 5.24
C GLY A 499 -32.55 37.78 4.23
N THR A 500 -31.27 37.91 4.59
CA THR A 500 -30.26 38.63 3.78
C THR A 500 -29.41 37.73 2.87
N GLU A 501 -29.46 36.40 3.02
CA GLU A 501 -28.55 35.47 2.32
C GLU A 501 -28.92 35.21 0.85
N CYS A 502 -30.16 35.49 0.41
CA CYS A 502 -30.60 35.22 -0.96
C CYS A 502 -30.40 36.38 -1.94
N GLY A 503 -30.13 37.61 -1.48
CA GLY A 503 -30.00 38.77 -2.38
C GLY A 503 -31.19 38.87 -3.35
N SER A 504 -30.91 38.84 -4.66
CA SER A 504 -31.92 38.87 -5.74
C SER A 504 -32.50 37.49 -6.12
N LEU A 505 -32.05 36.40 -5.50
CA LEU A 505 -32.54 35.05 -5.80
C LEU A 505 -33.96 34.83 -5.26
N THR A 506 -34.77 34.13 -6.03
CA THR A 506 -36.12 33.67 -5.64
C THR A 506 -36.27 32.16 -5.88
N GLY A 507 -37.30 31.55 -5.28
CA GLY A 507 -37.66 30.14 -5.50
C GLY A 507 -36.48 29.18 -5.30
N ALA A 508 -36.32 28.25 -6.25
CA ALA A 508 -35.31 27.19 -6.18
C ALA A 508 -33.88 27.71 -6.06
N GLY A 509 -33.55 28.85 -6.67
CA GLY A 509 -32.21 29.45 -6.55
C GLY A 509 -31.90 29.90 -5.12
N CYS A 510 -32.88 30.47 -4.41
CA CYS A 510 -32.72 30.92 -3.02
C CYS A 510 -32.61 29.73 -2.04
N GLU A 511 -33.37 28.65 -2.26
CA GLU A 511 -33.27 27.43 -1.43
C GLU A 511 -31.88 26.78 -1.55
N VAL A 512 -31.35 26.69 -2.77
CA VAL A 512 -30.01 26.17 -3.04
C VAL A 512 -28.94 27.05 -2.39
N MET A 513 -29.07 28.38 -2.49
CA MET A 513 -28.16 29.33 -1.84
C MET A 513 -28.09 29.15 -0.32
N LYS A 514 -29.25 28.98 0.34
CA LYS A 514 -29.32 28.72 1.78
C LYS A 514 -28.61 27.42 2.16
N GLY A 515 -28.82 26.35 1.38
CA GLY A 515 -28.14 25.07 1.61
C GLY A 515 -26.62 25.19 1.47
N ILE A 516 -26.13 25.90 0.45
CA ILE A 516 -24.69 26.13 0.23
C ILE A 516 -24.07 26.90 1.40
N ASN A 517 -24.71 27.99 1.83
CA ASN A 517 -24.20 28.79 2.95
C ASN A 517 -24.26 28.04 4.28
N ALA A 518 -25.24 27.15 4.49
CA ALA A 518 -25.26 26.27 5.65
C ALA A 518 -24.04 25.32 5.67
N GLN A 519 -23.66 24.76 4.52
CA GLN A 519 -22.48 23.90 4.40
C GLN A 519 -21.17 24.68 4.66
N ARG A 520 -21.08 25.92 4.19
CA ARG A 520 -19.91 26.79 4.44
C ARG A 520 -19.81 27.19 5.92
N ARG A 521 -20.92 27.57 6.54
CA ARG A 521 -20.97 27.90 7.98
C ARG A 521 -20.58 26.71 8.86
N ALA A 522 -21.00 25.50 8.49
CA ALA A 522 -20.60 24.27 9.19
C ALA A 522 -19.09 24.00 9.13
N GLN A 523 -18.37 24.63 8.19
CA GLN A 523 -16.92 24.53 8.02
C GLN A 523 -16.18 25.81 8.48
N GLY A 524 -16.86 26.71 9.20
CA GLY A 524 -16.27 27.97 9.69
C GLY A 524 -15.96 28.98 8.59
N LEU A 525 -16.53 28.81 7.39
CA LEU A 525 -16.34 29.73 6.26
C LEU A 525 -17.42 30.80 6.20
N ASN A 526 -17.06 31.97 5.68
CA ASN A 526 -18.01 33.05 5.41
C ASN A 526 -19.07 32.60 4.39
N SER A 527 -20.33 32.96 4.63
CA SER A 527 -21.43 32.83 3.66
C SER A 527 -21.07 33.56 2.35
N LEU A 528 -21.38 32.94 1.22
CA LEU A 528 -21.29 33.58 -0.10
C LEU A 528 -22.40 34.63 -0.23
N LYS A 529 -22.12 35.69 -0.99
CA LYS A 529 -23.10 36.72 -1.37
C LYS A 529 -23.48 36.57 -2.85
N VAL A 530 -24.71 36.93 -3.21
CA VAL A 530 -25.11 36.91 -4.63
C VAL A 530 -24.40 38.03 -5.39
N LEU A 531 -23.77 37.69 -6.52
CA LEU A 531 -23.18 38.64 -7.45
C LEU A 531 -24.02 38.65 -8.74
N SER A 532 -24.58 39.81 -9.10
CA SER A 532 -25.51 39.98 -10.23
C SER A 532 -24.98 39.40 -11.55
N ASN A 533 -23.71 39.64 -11.88
CA ASN A 533 -23.08 39.11 -13.10
C ASN A 533 -22.93 37.58 -13.07
N CYS A 534 -22.59 37.03 -11.91
CA CYS A 534 -22.46 35.58 -11.70
C CYS A 534 -23.84 34.91 -11.73
N GLN A 535 -24.86 35.59 -11.21
CA GLN A 535 -26.25 35.18 -11.28
C GLN A 535 -26.76 35.14 -12.72
N ALA A 536 -26.53 36.21 -13.49
CA ALA A 536 -26.94 36.29 -14.89
C ALA A 536 -26.26 35.19 -15.73
N LEU A 537 -24.96 34.95 -15.51
CA LEU A 537 -24.24 33.86 -16.16
C LEU A 537 -24.84 32.50 -15.83
N ALA A 538 -25.01 32.21 -14.54
CA ALA A 538 -25.51 30.91 -14.10
C ALA A 538 -26.92 30.64 -14.64
N GLN A 539 -27.79 31.66 -14.60
CA GLN A 539 -29.14 31.56 -15.13
C GLN A 539 -29.14 31.33 -16.65
N SER A 540 -28.36 32.12 -17.40
CA SER A 540 -28.24 31.97 -18.86
C SER A 540 -27.78 30.58 -19.27
N HIS A 541 -26.81 30.01 -18.55
CA HIS A 541 -26.30 28.67 -18.87
C HIS A 541 -27.28 27.55 -18.46
N ALA A 542 -28.00 27.72 -17.35
CA ALA A 542 -29.06 26.78 -16.95
C ALA A 542 -30.18 26.74 -18.00
N GLU A 543 -30.62 27.90 -18.47
CA GLU A 543 -31.65 28.02 -19.51
C GLU A 543 -31.20 27.46 -20.85
N ASP A 544 -29.94 27.70 -21.23
CA ASP A 544 -29.37 27.17 -22.46
C ASP A 544 -29.30 25.65 -22.45
N MET A 545 -28.84 25.06 -21.35
CA MET A 545 -28.85 23.60 -21.14
C MET A 545 -30.26 23.02 -21.21
N ALA A 546 -31.24 23.67 -20.56
CA ALA A 546 -32.61 23.18 -20.54
C ALA A 546 -33.31 23.31 -21.91
N LYS A 547 -33.08 24.43 -22.61
CA LYS A 547 -33.68 24.72 -23.93
C LYS A 547 -33.10 23.85 -25.03
N ASN A 548 -31.78 23.62 -25.01
CA ASN A 548 -31.08 22.88 -26.05
C ASN A 548 -30.81 21.42 -25.67
N ASN A 549 -31.35 20.95 -24.54
CA ASN A 549 -31.30 19.57 -24.07
C ASN A 549 -29.87 19.00 -24.03
N PHE A 550 -28.95 19.74 -23.43
CA PHE A 550 -27.58 19.29 -23.21
C PHE A 550 -27.16 19.54 -21.76
N PHE A 551 -26.17 18.81 -21.27
CA PHE A 551 -25.64 18.96 -19.92
C PHE A 551 -24.10 18.98 -19.96
N SER A 552 -23.52 20.18 -19.95
CA SER A 552 -22.08 20.39 -20.14
C SER A 552 -21.63 21.72 -19.57
N HIS A 553 -20.40 21.77 -19.06
CA HIS A 553 -19.73 23.03 -18.70
C HIS A 553 -19.38 23.90 -19.91
N THR A 554 -19.24 23.28 -21.08
CA THR A 554 -19.05 23.98 -22.36
C THR A 554 -20.37 23.97 -23.12
N SER A 555 -20.96 25.15 -23.25
CA SER A 555 -22.17 25.33 -24.03
C SER A 555 -21.84 25.29 -25.53
N PRO A 556 -22.60 24.54 -26.35
CA PRO A 556 -22.51 24.60 -27.81
C PRO A 556 -22.88 25.97 -28.39
N THR A 557 -23.64 26.80 -27.67
CA THR A 557 -24.16 28.10 -28.15
C THR A 557 -23.48 29.30 -27.49
N GLN A 558 -22.98 29.14 -26.27
CA GLN A 558 -22.38 30.19 -25.43
C GLN A 558 -20.88 29.95 -25.13
N GLY A 559 -20.30 28.86 -25.62
CA GLY A 559 -18.89 28.53 -25.46
C GLY A 559 -18.54 27.98 -24.08
N SER A 560 -17.25 27.96 -23.75
CA SER A 560 -16.72 27.52 -22.45
C SER A 560 -17.12 28.44 -21.29
N PHE A 561 -17.02 27.96 -20.05
CA PHE A 561 -17.24 28.80 -18.86
C PHE A 561 -16.38 30.08 -18.88
N SER A 562 -15.11 30.01 -19.28
CA SER A 562 -14.23 31.19 -19.35
C SER A 562 -14.73 32.23 -20.35
N GLN A 563 -15.31 31.80 -21.46
CA GLN A 563 -15.91 32.68 -22.46
C GLN A 563 -17.20 33.31 -21.91
N ARG A 564 -18.09 32.52 -21.32
CA ARG A 564 -19.29 33.04 -20.64
C ARG A 564 -18.94 34.00 -19.50
N ALA A 565 -17.96 33.68 -18.68
CA ALA A 565 -17.48 34.55 -17.60
C ALA A 565 -16.98 35.90 -18.13
N THR A 566 -16.30 35.90 -19.28
CA THR A 566 -15.89 37.12 -19.95
C THR A 566 -17.11 37.90 -20.46
N THR A 567 -18.04 37.23 -21.15
CA THR A 567 -19.27 37.84 -21.70
C THR A 567 -20.14 38.49 -20.64
N PHE A 568 -20.32 37.84 -19.49
CA PHE A 568 -21.13 38.35 -18.38
C PHE A 568 -20.34 39.27 -17.42
N GLY A 569 -19.09 39.61 -17.73
CA GLY A 569 -18.29 40.52 -16.91
C GLY A 569 -17.91 39.95 -15.53
N VAL A 570 -17.79 38.63 -15.42
CA VAL A 570 -17.19 37.91 -14.28
C VAL A 570 -15.67 37.80 -14.51
N THR A 571 -14.99 38.94 -14.65
CA THR A 571 -13.55 39.04 -14.95
C THR A 571 -12.77 39.56 -13.74
N GLY A 572 -11.44 39.31 -13.67
CA GLY A 572 -10.57 39.93 -12.65
C GLY A 572 -10.57 39.27 -11.27
N GLY A 573 -10.59 37.93 -11.21
CA GLY A 573 -10.50 37.11 -10.00
C GLY A 573 -10.56 35.62 -10.32
N SER A 574 -10.45 34.74 -9.32
CA SER A 574 -10.73 33.30 -9.52
C SER A 574 -12.24 33.10 -9.68
N ALA A 575 -12.65 32.32 -10.67
CA ALA A 575 -14.04 31.96 -10.93
C ALA A 575 -14.17 30.46 -11.17
N GLY A 576 -15.35 29.91 -10.87
CA GLY A 576 -15.62 28.48 -11.03
C GLY A 576 -17.10 28.21 -11.32
N GLU A 577 -17.41 27.00 -11.74
CA GLU A 577 -18.76 26.57 -12.07
C GLU A 577 -19.05 25.18 -11.51
N ASN A 578 -20.22 24.99 -10.91
CA ASN A 578 -20.83 23.68 -10.69
C ASN A 578 -22.09 23.59 -11.55
N ILE A 579 -22.40 22.43 -12.09
CA ILE A 579 -23.68 22.16 -12.76
C ILE A 579 -24.34 20.90 -12.20
N ALA A 580 -25.67 20.82 -12.26
CA ALA A 580 -26.43 19.63 -11.88
C ALA A 580 -27.70 19.50 -12.74
N TYR A 581 -28.13 18.27 -13.00
CA TYR A 581 -29.34 17.95 -13.76
C TYR A 581 -30.12 16.83 -13.07
N GLY A 582 -31.44 16.95 -13.03
CA GLY A 582 -32.34 15.91 -12.55
C GLY A 582 -32.46 15.78 -11.03
N TYR A 583 -31.84 16.68 -10.25
CA TYR A 583 -31.95 16.71 -8.80
C TYR A 583 -33.11 17.60 -8.35
N THR A 584 -33.79 17.22 -7.26
CA THR A 584 -34.72 18.16 -6.60
C THR A 584 -33.97 19.31 -5.95
N THR A 585 -34.62 20.46 -5.77
CA THR A 585 -34.05 21.64 -5.10
C THR A 585 -33.47 21.33 -3.73
N THR A 586 -34.11 20.43 -2.98
CA THR A 586 -33.66 20.00 -1.65
C THR A 586 -32.46 19.04 -1.69
N SER A 587 -32.24 18.32 -2.81
CA SER A 587 -31.17 17.32 -2.94
C SER A 587 -29.91 17.81 -3.65
N VAL A 588 -30.00 18.87 -4.45
CA VAL A 588 -28.89 19.30 -5.32
C VAL A 588 -27.67 19.78 -4.54
N VAL A 589 -27.85 20.44 -3.39
CA VAL A 589 -26.73 20.87 -2.53
C VAL A 589 -26.01 19.65 -1.95
N THR A 590 -26.75 18.65 -1.50
CA THR A 590 -26.18 17.38 -1.02
C THR A 590 -25.42 16.66 -2.15
N ALA A 591 -25.97 16.65 -3.36
CA ALA A 591 -25.30 16.08 -4.53
C ALA A 591 -23.99 16.81 -4.87
N TRP A 592 -23.97 18.15 -4.79
CA TRP A 592 -22.76 18.93 -4.97
C TRP A 592 -21.74 18.72 -3.84
N MET A 593 -22.17 18.62 -2.58
CA MET A 593 -21.27 18.33 -1.45
C MET A 593 -20.70 16.91 -1.48
N ASN A 594 -21.39 15.97 -2.11
CA ASN A 594 -20.90 14.60 -2.31
C ASN A 594 -19.96 14.47 -3.53
N SER A 595 -19.87 15.49 -4.39
CA SER A 595 -18.90 15.58 -5.48
C SER A 595 -17.65 16.32 -5.01
N SER A 596 -16.47 15.71 -5.09
CA SER A 596 -15.22 16.32 -4.61
C SER A 596 -14.89 17.64 -5.31
N GLY A 597 -15.11 17.75 -6.62
CA GLY A 597 -14.88 18.99 -7.38
C GLY A 597 -15.88 20.09 -7.05
N HIS A 598 -17.17 19.76 -6.97
CA HIS A 598 -18.21 20.74 -6.62
C HIS A 598 -18.09 21.20 -5.16
N ARG A 599 -17.80 20.28 -4.24
CA ARG A 599 -17.49 20.56 -2.83
C ARG A 599 -16.26 21.43 -2.69
N ALA A 600 -15.19 21.17 -3.45
CA ALA A 600 -13.99 21.99 -3.43
C ALA A 600 -14.29 23.43 -3.84
N ASN A 601 -15.16 23.64 -4.84
CA ASN A 601 -15.63 24.98 -5.19
C ASN A 601 -16.49 25.59 -4.08
N ILE A 602 -17.48 24.86 -3.54
CA ILE A 602 -18.37 25.35 -2.47
C ILE A 602 -17.59 25.74 -1.20
N LEU A 603 -16.56 24.97 -0.83
CA LEU A 603 -15.76 25.18 0.37
C LEU A 603 -14.48 25.99 0.11
N ASN A 604 -14.29 26.52 -1.09
CA ASN A 604 -13.13 27.36 -1.37
C ASN A 604 -13.25 28.68 -0.60
N SER A 605 -12.32 28.94 0.31
CA SER A 605 -12.26 30.17 1.11
C SER A 605 -11.93 31.42 0.28
N LYS A 606 -11.40 31.24 -0.94
CA LYS A 606 -11.12 32.35 -1.88
C LYS A 606 -12.39 32.88 -2.55
N PHE A 607 -13.50 32.13 -2.55
CA PHE A 607 -14.76 32.59 -3.11
C PHE A 607 -15.59 33.30 -2.05
N ASN A 608 -16.02 34.52 -2.40
CA ASN A 608 -16.80 35.40 -1.54
C ASN A 608 -18.20 35.66 -2.11
N SER A 609 -18.38 35.43 -3.41
CA SER A 609 -19.64 35.63 -4.10
C SER A 609 -19.99 34.49 -5.06
N THR A 610 -21.28 34.37 -5.38
CA THR A 610 -21.82 33.29 -6.21
C THR A 610 -23.06 33.74 -6.97
N GLY A 611 -23.54 32.91 -7.90
CA GLY A 611 -24.85 33.02 -8.54
C GLY A 611 -25.41 31.64 -8.79
N ILE A 612 -26.73 31.46 -8.65
CA ILE A 612 -27.45 30.19 -8.80
C ILE A 612 -28.46 30.30 -9.94
N GLY A 613 -28.18 29.63 -11.05
CA GLY A 613 -29.11 29.46 -12.17
C GLY A 613 -30.00 28.24 -11.98
N TYR A 614 -31.26 28.37 -12.37
CA TYR A 614 -32.25 27.30 -12.36
C TYR A 614 -33.15 27.37 -13.59
N ALA A 615 -33.31 26.24 -14.30
CA ALA A 615 -34.22 26.12 -15.43
C ALA A 615 -34.82 24.72 -15.51
N LEU A 616 -35.98 24.59 -16.15
CA LEU A 616 -36.65 23.31 -16.41
C LEU A 616 -36.61 23.01 -17.90
N ASP A 617 -36.33 21.75 -18.27
CA ASP A 617 -36.52 21.32 -19.66
C ASP A 617 -38.02 21.13 -19.99
N GLY A 618 -38.31 20.85 -21.27
CA GLY A 618 -39.68 20.59 -21.74
C GLY A 618 -40.37 19.37 -21.09
N LYS A 619 -39.66 18.59 -20.26
CA LYS A 619 -40.19 17.46 -19.47
C LYS A 619 -40.28 17.80 -17.97
N GLY A 620 -40.07 19.06 -17.59
CA GLY A 620 -40.10 19.51 -16.21
C GLY A 620 -38.91 19.02 -15.37
N ARG A 621 -37.77 18.66 -15.99
CA ARG A 621 -36.58 18.23 -15.25
C ARG A 621 -35.65 19.43 -15.00
N PRO A 622 -35.13 19.57 -13.77
CA PRO A 622 -34.38 20.75 -13.38
C PRO A 622 -32.90 20.69 -13.77
N TYR A 623 -32.41 21.83 -14.22
CA TYR A 623 -31.00 22.17 -14.42
C TYR A 623 -30.59 23.24 -13.41
N TYR A 624 -29.47 23.02 -12.75
CA TYR A 624 -28.85 23.98 -11.85
C TYR A 624 -27.45 24.33 -12.34
N VAL A 625 -27.09 25.60 -12.22
CA VAL A 625 -25.74 26.10 -12.42
C VAL A 625 -25.38 26.94 -11.21
N GLN A 626 -24.18 26.77 -10.68
CA GLN A 626 -23.63 27.64 -9.65
C GLN A 626 -22.33 28.26 -10.17
N CYS A 627 -22.32 29.57 -10.30
CA CYS A 627 -21.14 30.36 -10.61
C CYS A 627 -20.46 30.81 -9.31
N PHE A 628 -19.12 30.84 -9.26
CA PHE A 628 -18.34 31.37 -8.13
C PHE A 628 -17.44 32.52 -8.56
N SER A 629 -17.21 33.47 -7.64
CA SER A 629 -16.25 34.56 -7.84
C SER A 629 -15.55 34.93 -6.54
N SER A 630 -14.26 35.24 -6.63
CA SER A 630 -13.48 35.81 -5.53
C SER A 630 -13.77 37.29 -5.26
N ARG A 631 -14.46 37.98 -6.17
CA ARG A 631 -14.89 39.37 -5.98
C ARG A 631 -15.94 39.46 -4.86
N ALA A 632 -15.88 40.52 -4.07
CA ALA A 632 -16.96 40.87 -3.16
C ALA A 632 -18.13 41.44 -3.97
N GLY A 633 -19.36 40.95 -3.73
CA GLY A 633 -20.56 41.61 -4.22
C GLY A 633 -20.64 43.02 -3.62
N SER A 634 -20.78 44.02 -4.49
CA SER A 634 -21.07 45.41 -4.10
C SER A 634 -22.44 45.50 -3.44
#